data_AF-A0A959FRR7-F1
#
_entry.id   AF-A0A959FRR7-F1
#
_cell.length_a   1.000
_cell.length_b   1.000
_cell.length_c   1.000
_cell.angle_alpha   90.00
_cell.angle_beta   90.00
_cell.angle_gamma   90.00
#
_symmetry.space_group_name_H-M   'P 1'
#
loop_
_entity.id
_entity.type
_entity.pdbx_description
1 polymer ?
#
loop_
_entity_poly.entity_id
_entity_poly.type
_entity_poly.pdbx_seq_one_letter_code
_entity_poly.pdbx_strand_id
1 'polypeptide(L)'
;MADTKRAIQLEEGTYEIIRGRLNTQVEELRSRLGQLNGARKEVFGAIETKLIATDRIHTDNYCIARDIAAVGQRCLFGYNVHVGLRSGIQLSDVFSTYSFEGNSFKLSEQSLIQDPKFEQDFQNLYRYYKEAYFAKFLRLGSYLYMVFRLGKTGLDFKSFKWLVKENDLVYVDNRSDHEVRDPEQYEFRWERATRDVFRFGKHPHVSILDRVFVETVGGDLTIKVEDNTDDGLGIYREPVESADQSLDDAEYFYADLGNLIVLKIRPYQEDFRYFVYNEKMQEVQRVDTLERSGILLPDNQGLIFANGYYLQTGEFKLFEQDLSDVHFERRIVSPNGEDFLYVFYNREHGVYVLMPYNLIEQKVAVPILCNGFTLFPNGELCYFRAEDEPTKHHVIQIWQTPLIAGDTVPSQHADSFLYKVGNKDIVKAMAECQSILTLASKEDTYSDLYADIVKKATDMLDSYYWIGNPEAFELDNPIRGIRQTAETAIDEYEKKVRVSRETRQATEAVQQQAVQLIQAVNRQSFDQIDQYVQNLAEIRQVRGEVIGLKELRYANIDLIESLENQLTESNGKLSEACVQFLLQENSLQPYQRKVDELEGQLGDLQTAIEAKELDAEMQAVGKELELLIDIVSNLKIEDATQTTRIINHISGMYAHLNQVRAKLKNIQKSLQSTEAEAEFAAQLNLVDQGIINYLDLADTPEECDSYLSKLIVQLEELEGKFVEFDEFIERLAEKREAIFNTFEGRKKQLVEALNNRTSALMRAGERLLNGIQNRAQGFKEAADINAFFAGDLLIDKVRDIVTQLGELGDSNKAGDIQTRLKILKEDALRQLRDRKDLFVDGAAIIKFGTHRFSVNTQPLDLTVVRRGPEMNYHLTGTDFYQTIQEPTFLATRSVWDQLLPSENKQVYRAEFLAYQIFNQLEERPEDLAAYVREFAATRFDEGYMKGVHDADATLLLEALLELADHIDLLRYRPRARACAWLFWEYFAEAKEKQLLEKQLKSAGAILKVFPKTHEFDYLRDQLRQKLTAFLEETRLFEVPLAVEAADYLFQELNRSEAFVCSRDAFLHYEDFLALMKKQKSIQAFEQSQKDLEDSPVPRFQLIRKWVHAYLESLGEATTFAVQDEIAVLLLRGGVPKQQVIQAGTTQVLEGLHGQHPVLQDGKYRLDYHAFLEKLIRFTNETVPEYQEY
;
A
#
# COMPACT_ATOMS: atom_id res chain seq x y z
N MET A 1 7.75 -10.79 -32.52
CA MET A 1 8.69 -9.71 -32.20
C MET A 1 8.26 -8.31 -32.70
N ALA A 2 7.24 -8.17 -33.56
CA ALA A 2 6.69 -6.86 -33.95
C ALA A 2 5.48 -6.42 -33.07
N ASP A 3 4.66 -7.36 -32.58
CA ASP A 3 3.50 -7.01 -31.73
C ASP A 3 3.85 -6.68 -30.27
N THR A 4 4.99 -7.15 -29.76
CA THR A 4 5.44 -6.84 -28.39
C THR A 4 5.96 -5.40 -28.26
N LYS A 5 6.29 -4.73 -29.38
CA LYS A 5 6.69 -3.31 -29.38
C LYS A 5 5.51 -2.34 -29.44
N ARG A 6 4.31 -2.80 -29.80
CA ARG A 6 3.11 -1.94 -29.94
C ARG A 6 2.28 -1.86 -28.66
N ALA A 7 2.43 -2.83 -27.75
CA ALA A 7 1.75 -2.83 -26.45
C ALA A 7 2.40 -1.88 -25.41
N ILE A 8 3.64 -1.44 -25.63
CA ILE A 8 4.37 -0.53 -24.70
C ILE A 8 4.06 0.95 -24.99
N GLN A 9 3.37 1.27 -26.10
CA GLN A 9 3.09 2.66 -26.52
C GLN A 9 1.84 3.30 -25.88
N LEU A 10 1.11 2.61 -25.01
CA LEU A 10 -0.14 3.10 -24.41
C LEU A 10 0.01 3.58 -22.95
N GLU A 11 1.23 3.62 -22.42
CA GLU A 11 1.54 4.14 -21.08
C GLU A 11 2.35 5.45 -21.11
N GLU A 12 2.29 6.23 -22.20
CA GLU A 12 2.89 7.56 -22.16
C GLU A 12 2.02 8.50 -21.27
N GLY A 13 2.63 9.03 -20.21
CA GLY A 13 1.95 9.92 -19.28
C GLY A 13 1.53 11.24 -19.94
N THR A 14 0.52 11.93 -19.40
CA THR A 14 0.05 13.25 -19.87
C THR A 14 1.19 14.23 -20.14
N TYR A 15 2.26 14.16 -19.34
CA TYR A 15 3.47 14.95 -19.47
C TYR A 15 4.27 14.67 -20.77
N GLU A 16 4.39 13.42 -21.21
CA GLU A 16 5.13 13.06 -22.45
C GLU A 16 4.40 13.52 -23.72
N ILE A 17 3.05 13.48 -23.69
CA ILE A 17 2.20 14.03 -24.74
C ILE A 17 2.40 15.55 -24.88
N ILE A 18 2.52 16.27 -23.76
CA ILE A 18 2.79 17.71 -23.74
C ILE A 18 4.17 18.01 -24.33
N ARG A 19 5.20 17.22 -23.99
CA ARG A 19 6.55 17.34 -24.57
C ARG A 19 6.54 17.11 -26.09
N GLY A 20 5.76 16.15 -26.58
CA GLY A 20 5.56 15.93 -28.02
C GLY A 20 4.94 17.14 -28.74
N ARG A 21 3.91 17.76 -28.14
CA ARG A 21 3.31 19.00 -28.68
C ARG A 21 4.28 20.17 -28.68
N LEU A 22 5.08 20.33 -27.62
CA LEU A 22 6.08 21.40 -27.51
C LEU A 22 7.12 21.27 -28.62
N ASN A 23 7.64 20.06 -28.85
CA ASN A 23 8.60 19.79 -29.92
C ASN A 23 8.05 20.14 -31.31
N THR A 24 6.74 19.95 -31.55
CA THR A 24 6.11 20.29 -32.82
C THR A 24 6.15 21.81 -33.06
N GLN A 25 5.86 22.61 -32.03
CA GLN A 25 5.91 24.07 -32.10
C GLN A 25 7.35 24.60 -32.21
N VAL A 26 8.31 23.92 -31.57
CA VAL A 26 9.75 24.21 -31.68
C VAL A 26 10.24 24.04 -33.12
N GLU A 27 9.89 22.93 -33.79
CA GLU A 27 10.28 22.73 -35.19
C GLU A 27 9.62 23.74 -36.14
N GLU A 28 8.36 24.12 -35.87
CA GLU A 28 7.68 25.16 -36.64
C GLU A 28 8.35 26.55 -36.46
N LEU A 29 8.68 26.94 -35.24
CA LEU A 29 9.42 28.18 -34.97
C LEU A 29 10.80 28.16 -35.64
N ARG A 30 11.54 27.05 -35.56
CA ARG A 30 12.85 26.90 -36.21
C ARG A 30 12.76 27.09 -37.73
N SER A 31 11.74 26.51 -38.36
CA SER A 31 11.50 26.65 -39.80
C SER A 31 11.23 28.10 -40.20
N ARG A 32 10.29 28.78 -39.52
CA ARG A 32 9.94 30.18 -39.80
C ARG A 32 11.11 31.13 -39.50
N LEU A 33 11.87 30.89 -38.44
CA LEU A 33 13.07 31.66 -38.09
C LEU A 33 14.15 31.54 -39.18
N GLY A 34 14.30 30.36 -39.77
CA GLY A 34 15.18 30.14 -40.93
C GLY A 34 14.75 30.95 -42.15
N GLN A 35 13.45 31.04 -42.43
CA GLN A 35 12.91 31.88 -43.52
C GLN A 35 13.16 33.37 -43.27
N LEU A 36 12.94 33.84 -42.04
CA LEU A 36 13.25 35.23 -41.65
C LEU A 36 14.75 35.53 -41.81
N ASN A 37 15.65 34.63 -41.39
CA ASN A 37 17.09 34.81 -41.59
C ASN A 37 17.44 34.91 -43.09
N GLY A 38 16.84 34.07 -43.93
CA GLY A 38 17.03 34.11 -45.38
C GLY A 38 16.66 35.47 -45.98
N ALA A 39 15.44 35.95 -45.68
CA ALA A 39 14.96 37.24 -46.16
C ALA A 39 15.80 38.41 -45.62
N ARG A 40 16.22 38.36 -44.34
CA ARG A 40 17.12 39.35 -43.74
C ARG A 40 18.45 39.42 -44.48
N LYS A 41 19.06 38.27 -44.78
CA LYS A 41 20.33 38.18 -45.52
C LYS A 41 20.22 38.74 -46.94
N GLU A 42 19.08 38.58 -47.61
CA GLU A 42 18.82 39.21 -48.92
C GLU A 42 18.73 40.74 -48.82
N VAL A 43 18.04 41.25 -47.78
CA VAL A 43 17.84 42.70 -47.59
C VAL A 43 19.11 43.42 -47.13
N PHE A 44 19.85 42.87 -46.17
CA PHE A 44 20.99 43.54 -45.54
C PHE A 44 22.36 43.03 -46.00
N GLY A 45 22.40 41.97 -46.80
CA GLY A 45 23.62 41.28 -47.22
C GLY A 45 24.12 40.29 -46.17
N ALA A 46 24.79 39.23 -46.63
CA ALA A 46 25.43 38.23 -45.78
C ALA A 46 26.86 37.98 -46.26
N ILE A 47 27.84 38.22 -45.39
CA ILE A 47 29.24 37.89 -45.64
C ILE A 47 29.58 36.67 -44.78
N GLU A 48 29.63 35.50 -45.41
CA GLU A 48 30.02 34.28 -44.70
C GLU A 48 31.52 34.26 -44.43
N THR A 49 31.88 33.69 -43.28
CA THR A 49 33.28 33.45 -42.91
C THR A 49 33.80 32.23 -43.66
N LYS A 50 34.79 32.42 -44.56
CA LYS A 50 35.38 31.32 -45.33
C LYS A 50 36.84 31.59 -45.68
N LEU A 51 37.64 30.53 -45.75
CA LEU A 51 39.02 30.61 -46.25
C LEU A 51 38.98 30.92 -47.76
N ILE A 52 39.56 32.05 -48.16
CA ILE A 52 39.62 32.45 -49.57
C ILE A 52 40.96 32.00 -50.19
N ALA A 53 42.06 32.16 -49.46
CA ALA A 53 43.39 31.85 -49.96
C ALA A 53 44.37 31.50 -48.82
N THR A 54 45.45 30.82 -49.17
CA THR A 54 46.63 30.64 -48.32
C THR A 54 47.82 31.16 -49.11
N ASP A 55 48.60 32.04 -48.49
CA ASP A 55 49.77 32.67 -49.11
C ASP A 55 51.01 32.51 -48.21
N ARG A 56 52.17 32.92 -48.70
CA ARG A 56 53.43 32.87 -47.96
C ARG A 56 54.13 34.22 -47.97
N ILE A 57 54.40 34.73 -46.78
CA ILE A 57 55.33 35.85 -46.61
C ILE A 57 56.76 35.30 -46.57
N HIS A 58 57.61 35.89 -47.41
CA HIS A 58 59.03 35.58 -47.51
C HIS A 58 59.85 36.67 -46.82
N THR A 59 60.73 36.28 -45.91
CA THR A 59 61.73 37.16 -45.27
C THR A 59 63.14 36.80 -45.74
N ASP A 60 64.05 37.78 -45.75
CA ASP A 60 65.42 37.58 -46.24
C ASP A 60 66.25 36.68 -45.30
N ASN A 61 66.01 36.81 -44.00
CA ASN A 61 66.71 36.12 -42.92
C ASN A 61 65.82 35.11 -42.21
N TYR A 62 66.43 34.06 -41.65
CA TYR A 62 65.73 33.15 -40.74
C TYR A 62 65.25 33.95 -39.51
N CYS A 63 63.94 33.97 -39.29
CA CYS A 63 63.33 34.77 -38.25
C CYS A 63 62.14 34.07 -37.62
N ILE A 64 61.79 34.54 -36.42
CA ILE A 64 60.55 34.17 -35.74
C ILE A 64 59.56 35.30 -35.98
N ALA A 65 58.51 35.00 -36.74
CA ALA A 65 57.44 35.95 -36.99
C ALA A 65 56.68 36.25 -35.69
N ARG A 66 56.36 37.53 -35.47
CA ARG A 66 55.76 37.98 -34.21
C ARG A 66 54.41 38.63 -34.36
N ASP A 67 54.23 39.52 -35.32
CA ASP A 67 52.92 40.14 -35.52
C ASP A 67 52.77 40.74 -36.92
N ILE A 68 51.55 41.11 -37.30
CA ILE A 68 51.24 41.78 -38.56
C ILE A 68 50.19 42.88 -38.34
N ALA A 69 50.36 44.04 -38.95
CA ALA A 69 49.40 45.14 -38.85
C ALA A 69 49.12 45.77 -40.22
N ALA A 70 47.84 45.91 -40.58
CA ALA A 70 47.41 46.61 -41.79
C ALA A 70 47.29 48.14 -41.57
N VAL A 71 47.78 48.88 -42.57
CA VAL A 71 47.65 50.32 -42.74
C VAL A 71 47.14 50.55 -44.17
N GLY A 72 45.83 50.73 -44.32
CA GLY A 72 45.19 50.72 -45.64
C GLY A 72 45.33 49.35 -46.32
N GLN A 73 45.88 49.34 -47.54
CA GLN A 73 46.20 48.11 -48.29
C GLN A 73 47.65 47.63 -48.09
N ARG A 74 48.43 48.26 -47.21
CA ARG A 74 49.79 47.84 -46.87
C ARG A 74 49.80 47.15 -45.52
N CYS A 75 50.73 46.22 -45.33
CA CYS A 75 50.95 45.54 -44.06
C CYS A 75 52.39 45.71 -43.59
N LEU A 76 52.53 45.94 -42.29
CA LEU A 76 53.78 45.79 -41.57
C LEU A 76 53.84 44.40 -40.98
N PHE A 77 54.85 43.64 -41.36
CA PHE A 77 55.15 42.33 -40.81
C PHE A 77 56.32 42.48 -39.84
N GLY A 78 56.10 42.14 -38.58
CA GLY A 78 57.09 42.21 -37.52
C GLY A 78 57.61 40.83 -37.14
N TYR A 79 58.93 40.71 -37.00
CA TYR A 79 59.63 39.47 -36.70
C TYR A 79 60.91 39.76 -35.91
N ASN A 80 61.56 38.71 -35.41
CA ASN A 80 62.88 38.84 -34.78
C ASN A 80 63.87 37.89 -35.46
N VAL A 81 64.99 38.42 -35.93
CA VAL A 81 66.12 37.65 -36.50
C VAL A 81 67.13 37.30 -35.41
N HIS A 82 67.68 36.08 -35.46
CA HIS A 82 68.83 35.71 -34.62
C HIS A 82 70.15 36.08 -35.32
N VAL A 83 70.75 37.22 -34.95
CA VAL A 83 71.96 37.75 -35.61
C VAL A 83 73.23 37.27 -34.89
N GLY A 84 73.94 36.30 -35.48
CA GLY A 84 75.16 35.72 -34.88
C GLY A 84 76.50 36.35 -35.31
N LEU A 85 76.58 37.01 -36.47
CA LEU A 85 77.86 37.42 -37.10
C LEU A 85 78.01 38.94 -37.37
N ARG A 86 76.97 39.75 -37.14
CA ARG A 86 76.95 41.20 -37.41
C ARG A 86 76.68 42.00 -36.13
N SER A 87 77.36 43.14 -35.94
CA SER A 87 77.10 44.03 -34.81
C SER A 87 75.95 44.99 -35.11
N GLY A 88 74.84 44.88 -34.36
CA GLY A 88 73.69 45.78 -34.42
C GLY A 88 72.53 45.24 -35.28
N ILE A 89 71.30 45.49 -34.84
CA ILE A 89 70.04 45.09 -35.49
C ILE A 89 69.58 46.23 -36.39
N GLN A 90 69.32 45.95 -37.67
CA GLN A 90 68.76 46.92 -38.62
C GLN A 90 67.23 46.90 -38.60
N LEU A 91 66.61 47.93 -39.16
CA LEU A 91 65.14 47.99 -39.26
C LEU A 91 64.58 46.82 -40.07
N SER A 92 65.27 46.43 -41.15
CA SER A 92 64.96 45.25 -41.97
C SER A 92 65.20 43.91 -41.29
N ASP A 93 65.78 43.87 -40.09
CA ASP A 93 65.92 42.64 -39.30
C ASP A 93 64.73 42.45 -38.35
N VAL A 94 63.81 43.42 -38.29
CA VAL A 94 62.65 43.42 -37.40
C VAL A 94 61.33 43.65 -38.13
N PHE A 95 61.33 44.44 -39.21
CA PHE A 95 60.13 44.76 -39.96
C PHE A 95 60.33 44.58 -41.47
N SER A 96 59.28 44.11 -42.15
CA SER A 96 59.13 44.22 -43.60
C SER A 96 57.75 44.74 -43.96
N THR A 97 57.65 45.38 -45.11
CA THR A 97 56.39 45.98 -45.59
C THR A 97 55.90 45.21 -46.81
N TYR A 98 54.61 44.89 -46.85
CA TYR A 98 53.97 44.21 -47.97
C TYR A 98 52.76 45.01 -48.46
N SER A 99 52.44 44.94 -49.74
CA SER A 99 51.14 45.35 -50.27
C SER A 99 50.23 44.13 -50.38
N PHE A 100 48.95 44.30 -50.04
CA PHE A 100 47.94 43.26 -50.13
C PHE A 100 47.08 43.51 -51.38
N GLU A 101 47.30 42.69 -52.41
CA GLU A 101 46.64 42.82 -53.71
C GLU A 101 46.25 41.44 -54.25
N GLY A 102 44.98 41.26 -54.64
CA GLY A 102 44.52 40.02 -55.25
C GLY A 102 44.65 38.80 -54.33
N ASN A 103 44.39 38.97 -53.03
CA ASN A 103 44.53 37.94 -51.99
C ASN A 103 45.96 37.38 -51.87
N SER A 104 46.98 38.22 -52.09
CA SER A 104 48.38 37.86 -51.90
C SER A 104 49.20 39.04 -51.35
N PHE A 105 50.27 38.72 -50.61
CA PHE A 105 51.21 39.67 -50.02
C PHE A 105 52.44 39.83 -50.90
N LYS A 106 52.60 41.03 -51.48
CA LYS A 106 53.78 41.36 -52.30
C LYS A 106 54.73 42.27 -51.53
N LEU A 107 56.02 41.93 -51.51
CA LEU A 107 57.04 42.76 -50.85
C LEU A 107 57.05 44.18 -51.44
N SER A 108 57.00 45.18 -50.56
CA SER A 108 57.01 46.60 -50.90
C SER A 108 58.20 47.30 -50.25
N GLU A 109 58.60 48.46 -50.78
CA GLU A 109 59.65 49.27 -50.16
C GLU A 109 59.26 49.70 -48.74
N GLN A 110 60.22 49.77 -47.80
CA GLN A 110 60.01 50.09 -46.38
C GLN A 110 59.65 51.57 -46.11
N SER A 111 59.21 52.32 -47.12
CA SER A 111 58.90 53.76 -47.02
C SER A 111 57.85 54.09 -45.97
N LEU A 112 56.98 53.14 -45.60
CA LEU A 112 55.93 53.30 -44.61
C LEU A 112 56.44 53.61 -43.19
N ILE A 113 57.67 53.21 -42.86
CA ILE A 113 58.25 53.37 -41.52
C ILE A 113 59.64 54.04 -41.55
N GLN A 114 60.05 54.57 -42.70
CA GLN A 114 61.30 55.31 -42.85
C GLN A 114 61.14 56.74 -42.34
N ASP A 115 61.50 56.94 -41.07
CA ASP A 115 61.59 58.26 -40.45
C ASP A 115 62.96 58.38 -39.74
N PRO A 116 63.76 59.43 -40.02
CA PRO A 116 65.11 59.56 -39.44
C PRO A 116 65.14 59.60 -37.90
N LYS A 117 64.10 60.17 -37.27
CA LYS A 117 63.99 60.24 -35.81
C LYS A 117 63.65 58.87 -35.24
N PHE A 118 62.73 58.14 -35.88
CA PHE A 118 62.42 56.77 -35.52
C PHE A 118 63.65 55.85 -35.67
N GLU A 119 64.40 55.92 -36.77
CA GLU A 119 65.60 55.10 -36.97
C GLU A 119 66.63 55.31 -35.86
N GLN A 120 66.83 56.58 -35.45
CA GLN A 120 67.71 56.91 -34.32
C GLN A 120 67.19 56.32 -33.01
N ASP A 121 65.90 56.48 -32.73
CA ASP A 121 65.26 55.98 -31.51
C ASP A 121 65.23 54.44 -31.46
N PHE A 122 65.05 53.78 -32.61
CA PHE A 122 65.11 52.32 -32.78
C PHE A 122 66.54 51.79 -32.55
N GLN A 123 67.56 52.42 -33.14
CA GLN A 123 68.96 52.04 -32.89
C GLN A 123 69.35 52.25 -31.42
N ASN A 124 68.85 53.32 -30.79
CA ASN A 124 69.07 53.56 -29.37
C ASN A 124 68.46 52.44 -28.50
N LEU A 125 67.27 51.93 -28.82
CA LEU A 125 66.64 50.82 -28.10
C LEU A 125 67.60 49.62 -27.99
N TYR A 126 68.07 49.10 -29.13
CA TYR A 126 68.95 47.93 -29.16
C TYR A 126 70.37 48.21 -28.64
N ARG A 127 70.80 49.47 -28.66
CA ARG A 127 72.08 49.89 -28.06
C ARG A 127 72.05 49.82 -26.54
N TYR A 128 70.95 50.24 -25.92
CA TYR A 128 70.79 50.26 -24.46
C TYR A 128 70.25 48.94 -23.91
N TYR A 129 69.43 48.22 -24.68
CA TYR A 129 68.77 46.98 -24.27
C TYR A 129 69.13 45.85 -25.25
N LYS A 130 70.17 45.08 -24.92
CA LYS A 130 70.70 44.01 -25.79
C LYS A 130 69.73 42.84 -25.97
N GLU A 131 68.84 42.63 -25.01
CA GLU A 131 67.82 41.56 -25.06
C GLU A 131 66.46 42.09 -25.53
N ALA A 132 66.40 43.32 -26.06
CA ALA A 132 65.15 43.84 -26.59
C ALA A 132 64.66 42.99 -27.76
N TYR A 133 63.36 42.78 -27.87
CA TYR A 133 62.75 42.12 -29.02
C TYR A 133 61.40 42.74 -29.33
N PHE A 134 61.01 42.70 -30.60
CA PHE A 134 59.69 43.15 -31.01
C PHE A 134 58.62 42.17 -30.52
N ALA A 135 57.61 42.68 -29.82
CA ALA A 135 56.58 41.88 -29.19
C ALA A 135 55.31 41.84 -30.04
N LYS A 136 54.72 43.00 -30.32
CA LYS A 136 53.47 43.13 -31.08
C LYS A 136 53.21 44.53 -31.62
N PHE A 137 52.26 44.63 -32.54
CA PHE A 137 51.62 45.89 -32.89
C PHE A 137 50.36 46.08 -32.04
N LEU A 138 50.14 47.29 -31.53
CA LEU A 138 48.93 47.64 -30.79
C LEU A 138 48.27 48.86 -31.42
N ARG A 139 47.00 48.75 -31.81
CA ARG A 139 46.24 49.86 -32.40
C ARG A 139 45.24 50.42 -31.39
N LEU A 140 45.40 51.69 -31.02
CA LEU A 140 44.50 52.43 -30.13
C LEU A 140 43.96 53.65 -30.88
N GLY A 141 42.70 53.58 -31.31
CA GLY A 141 42.09 54.63 -32.14
C GLY A 141 42.86 54.90 -33.43
N SER A 142 43.24 56.15 -33.65
CA SER A 142 44.05 56.59 -34.80
C SER A 142 45.56 56.39 -34.63
N TYR A 143 46.02 55.74 -33.57
CA TYR A 143 47.45 55.50 -33.32
C TYR A 143 47.81 54.02 -33.39
N LEU A 144 49.01 53.76 -33.92
CA LEU A 144 49.64 52.45 -33.94
C LEU A 144 50.90 52.50 -33.07
N TYR A 145 51.03 51.54 -32.17
CA TYR A 145 52.17 51.39 -31.27
C TYR A 145 52.96 50.15 -31.68
N MET A 146 54.27 50.31 -31.85
CA MET A 146 55.18 49.17 -32.00
C MET A 146 55.78 48.86 -30.63
N VAL A 147 55.38 47.75 -30.02
CA VAL A 147 55.74 47.41 -28.64
C VAL A 147 56.94 46.46 -28.63
N PHE A 148 57.97 46.84 -27.90
CA PHE A 148 59.20 46.08 -27.68
C PHE A 148 59.34 45.71 -26.21
N ARG A 149 59.64 44.44 -25.94
CA ARG A 149 60.01 44.00 -24.58
C ARG A 149 61.49 44.24 -24.37
N LEU A 150 61.90 44.63 -23.16
CA LEU A 150 63.29 44.99 -22.85
C LEU A 150 64.13 43.84 -22.29
N GLY A 151 63.51 42.68 -22.01
CA GLY A 151 64.15 41.46 -21.53
C GLY A 151 63.19 40.27 -21.55
N LYS A 152 63.70 39.06 -21.25
CA LYS A 152 62.93 37.80 -21.38
C LYS A 152 61.88 37.55 -20.29
N THR A 153 62.01 38.16 -19.11
CA THR A 153 61.20 37.84 -17.91
C THR A 153 60.58 39.06 -17.24
N GLY A 154 60.65 40.26 -17.85
CA GLY A 154 60.15 41.52 -17.28
C GLY A 154 58.90 42.05 -17.97
N LEU A 155 58.05 42.77 -17.21
CA LEU A 155 56.91 43.54 -17.75
C LEU A 155 57.34 44.84 -18.43
N ASP A 156 58.61 45.23 -18.30
CA ASP A 156 59.13 46.44 -18.92
C ASP A 156 59.08 46.35 -20.44
N PHE A 157 58.47 47.36 -21.04
CA PHE A 157 58.37 47.50 -22.47
C PHE A 157 58.69 48.94 -22.88
N LYS A 158 59.00 49.10 -24.15
CA LYS A 158 59.10 50.40 -24.81
C LYS A 158 58.26 50.38 -26.07
N SER A 159 57.55 51.47 -26.31
CA SER A 159 56.64 51.62 -27.43
C SER A 159 57.06 52.78 -28.32
N PHE A 160 56.91 52.59 -29.63
CA PHE A 160 57.06 53.65 -30.61
C PHE A 160 55.67 54.01 -31.12
N LYS A 161 55.26 55.26 -30.92
CA LYS A 161 53.93 55.76 -31.27
C LYS A 161 53.92 56.34 -32.68
N TRP A 162 52.96 55.90 -33.48
CA TRP A 162 52.72 56.33 -34.85
C TRP A 162 51.28 56.82 -35.00
N LEU A 163 51.06 57.93 -35.69
CA LEU A 163 49.74 58.37 -36.10
C LEU A 163 49.40 57.73 -37.45
N VAL A 164 48.25 57.04 -37.51
CA VAL A 164 47.69 56.47 -38.73
C VAL A 164 46.90 57.55 -39.46
N LYS A 165 47.40 58.02 -40.60
CA LYS A 165 46.72 59.03 -41.43
C LYS A 165 46.40 58.42 -42.79
N GLU A 166 45.13 58.10 -43.00
CA GLU A 166 44.65 57.36 -44.18
C GLU A 166 45.43 56.04 -44.38
N ASN A 167 46.34 56.01 -45.35
CA ASN A 167 47.14 54.85 -45.74
C ASN A 167 48.63 54.99 -45.40
N ASP A 168 49.00 55.96 -44.56
CA ASP A 168 50.39 56.24 -44.20
C ASP A 168 50.60 56.34 -42.68
N LEU A 169 51.85 56.21 -42.22
CA LEU A 169 52.24 56.31 -40.82
C LEU A 169 53.15 57.51 -40.59
N VAL A 170 52.84 58.32 -39.57
CA VAL A 170 53.67 59.46 -39.15
C VAL A 170 54.22 59.18 -37.75
N TYR A 171 55.55 59.16 -37.62
CA TYR A 171 56.20 58.92 -36.33
C TYR A 171 55.95 60.07 -35.36
N VAL A 172 55.55 59.75 -34.12
CA VAL A 172 55.27 60.73 -33.07
C VAL A 172 56.45 60.80 -32.09
N ASP A 173 56.63 59.76 -31.27
CA ASP A 173 57.70 59.65 -30.25
C ASP A 173 57.89 58.21 -29.70
N ASN A 174 58.79 58.07 -28.74
CA ASN A 174 59.08 56.84 -27.96
C ASN A 174 58.91 57.03 -26.44
N ARG A 175 58.01 57.93 -26.02
CA ARG A 175 57.78 58.32 -24.61
C ARG A 175 56.32 58.11 -24.16
N SER A 176 55.45 57.70 -25.07
CA SER A 176 54.04 57.39 -24.81
C SER A 176 53.78 55.97 -24.25
N ASP A 177 54.76 55.35 -23.59
CA ASP A 177 54.59 53.99 -23.01
C ASP A 177 53.40 53.91 -22.04
N HIS A 178 53.13 54.98 -21.30
CA HIS A 178 52.01 55.09 -20.36
C HIS A 178 50.60 55.10 -21.00
N GLU A 179 50.51 55.33 -22.32
CA GLU A 179 49.27 55.24 -23.10
C GLU A 179 48.96 53.80 -23.52
N VAL A 180 49.96 52.93 -23.56
CA VAL A 180 49.78 51.49 -23.78
C VAL A 180 49.30 50.86 -22.48
N ARG A 181 47.98 50.74 -22.35
CA ARG A 181 47.31 50.13 -21.20
C ARG A 181 46.46 48.97 -21.67
N ASP A 182 46.34 47.98 -20.80
CA ASP A 182 45.42 46.88 -21.01
C ASP A 182 43.98 47.36 -20.86
N PRO A 183 43.04 46.77 -21.61
CA PRO A 183 41.61 47.01 -21.38
C PRO A 183 41.19 46.45 -20.01
N GLU A 184 39.99 46.84 -19.58
CA GLU A 184 39.34 46.19 -18.43
C GLU A 184 39.22 44.69 -18.70
N GLN A 185 39.86 43.90 -17.84
CA GLN A 185 39.87 42.44 -17.96
C GLN A 185 38.55 41.81 -17.52
N TYR A 186 37.74 42.57 -16.77
CA TYR A 186 36.43 42.17 -16.29
C TYR A 186 35.42 43.26 -16.58
N GLU A 187 34.31 42.90 -17.22
CA GLU A 187 33.15 43.80 -17.40
C GLU A 187 32.17 43.72 -16.20
N PHE A 188 32.57 43.07 -15.10
CA PHE A 188 31.86 42.97 -13.83
C PHE A 188 32.81 43.19 -12.64
N ARG A 189 32.25 43.35 -11.42
CA ARG A 189 33.03 43.63 -10.20
C ARG A 189 32.92 42.48 -9.21
N TRP A 190 34.05 42.07 -8.65
CA TRP A 190 34.10 41.09 -7.55
C TRP A 190 33.72 41.74 -6.22
N GLU A 191 32.68 41.23 -5.59
CA GLU A 191 32.23 41.60 -4.24
C GLU A 191 32.76 40.59 -3.23
N ARG A 192 33.26 41.06 -2.08
CA ARG A 192 33.75 40.18 -1.01
C ARG A 192 32.60 39.84 -0.07
N ALA A 193 32.42 38.55 0.23
CA ALA A 193 31.46 38.11 1.23
C ALA A 193 31.86 38.61 2.63
N THR A 194 30.90 39.15 3.36
CA THR A 194 31.08 39.69 4.72
C THR A 194 30.49 38.74 5.77
N ARG A 195 30.79 38.98 7.05
CA ARG A 195 30.49 38.02 8.14
C ARG A 195 28.99 37.80 8.40
N ASP A 196 28.14 38.72 7.97
CA ASP A 196 26.67 38.68 8.06
C ASP A 196 26.03 37.57 7.22
N VAL A 197 26.71 37.10 6.19
CA VAL A 197 26.22 36.01 5.34
C VAL A 197 26.68 34.62 5.78
N PHE A 198 27.45 34.52 6.87
CA PHE A 198 27.90 33.23 7.40
C PHE A 198 26.75 32.55 8.16
N ARG A 199 26.58 31.25 7.92
CA ARG A 199 25.59 30.39 8.58
C ARG A 199 26.35 29.35 9.39
N PHE A 200 26.03 29.25 10.68
CA PHE A 200 26.73 28.39 11.63
C PHE A 200 25.89 27.17 11.96
N GLY A 201 26.53 26.01 12.08
CA GLY A 201 25.90 24.74 12.44
C GLY A 201 26.91 23.60 12.39
N LYS A 202 26.47 22.36 12.14
CA LYS A 202 27.34 21.18 12.05
C LYS A 202 28.23 21.23 10.79
N HIS A 203 27.67 21.73 9.70
CA HIS A 203 28.30 22.01 8.41
C HIS A 203 28.12 23.50 8.09
N PRO A 204 28.93 24.39 8.67
CA PRO A 204 28.79 25.83 8.45
C PRO A 204 29.13 26.20 7.00
N HIS A 205 28.43 27.20 6.44
CA HIS A 205 28.67 27.71 5.08
C HIS A 205 28.49 29.23 4.96
N VAL A 206 28.94 29.80 3.84
CA VAL A 206 28.73 31.20 3.45
C VAL A 206 27.56 31.30 2.47
N SER A 207 26.53 32.07 2.81
CA SER A 207 25.37 32.36 1.94
C SER A 207 25.71 33.45 0.92
N ILE A 208 25.79 33.11 -0.36
CA ILE A 208 25.97 34.10 -1.42
C ILE A 208 24.60 34.45 -1.98
N LEU A 209 24.15 35.68 -1.69
CA LEU A 209 22.87 36.25 -2.11
C LEU A 209 21.63 35.42 -1.70
N ASP A 210 21.76 34.52 -0.72
CA ASP A 210 20.75 33.50 -0.36
C ASP A 210 20.34 32.59 -1.55
N ARG A 211 21.22 32.47 -2.55
CA ARG A 211 21.02 31.70 -3.79
C ARG A 211 21.98 30.51 -3.91
N VAL A 212 23.20 30.62 -3.38
CA VAL A 212 24.20 29.56 -3.39
C VAL A 212 25.03 29.59 -2.11
N PHE A 213 25.37 28.43 -1.59
CA PHE A 213 26.01 28.28 -0.28
C PHE A 213 27.37 27.61 -0.43
N VAL A 214 28.42 28.18 0.16
CA VAL A 214 29.79 27.68 0.01
C VAL A 214 30.36 27.25 1.35
N GLU A 215 30.78 26.00 1.44
CA GLU A 215 31.46 25.39 2.57
C GLU A 215 32.92 25.12 2.17
N THR A 216 33.85 25.31 3.11
CA THR A 216 35.26 24.90 2.94
C THR A 216 35.76 24.10 4.14
N VAL A 217 34.86 23.49 4.92
CA VAL A 217 35.22 22.73 6.11
C VAL A 217 35.11 21.23 5.85
N GLY A 218 35.66 20.39 6.73
CA GLY A 218 35.49 18.94 6.61
C GLY A 218 36.35 18.26 5.54
N GLY A 219 37.40 18.93 5.04
CA GLY A 219 38.32 18.36 4.06
C GLY A 219 38.02 18.69 2.60
N ASP A 220 36.91 19.38 2.31
CA ASP A 220 36.53 19.77 0.96
C ASP A 220 36.04 21.23 0.86
N LEU A 221 36.06 21.74 -0.37
CA LEU A 221 35.30 22.90 -0.80
C LEU A 221 34.02 22.36 -1.43
N THR A 222 32.89 22.65 -0.79
CA THR A 222 31.57 22.16 -1.20
C THR A 222 30.66 23.35 -1.51
N ILE A 223 29.94 23.27 -2.64
CA ILE A 223 28.95 24.28 -3.05
C ILE A 223 27.56 23.63 -3.03
N LYS A 224 26.60 24.28 -2.39
CA LYS A 224 25.23 23.79 -2.13
C LYS A 224 24.18 24.80 -2.61
N VAL A 225 22.94 24.34 -2.71
CA VAL A 225 21.78 25.13 -3.15
C VAL A 225 20.70 25.27 -2.07
N GLU A 226 20.87 24.63 -0.92
CA GLU A 226 19.98 24.73 0.23
C GLU A 226 20.70 25.35 1.42
N ASP A 227 20.00 26.21 2.16
CA ASP A 227 20.49 26.80 3.40
C ASP A 227 20.36 25.80 4.56
N ASN A 228 21.13 24.70 4.51
CA ASN A 228 21.10 23.63 5.50
C ASN A 228 22.49 23.39 6.09
N THR A 229 22.59 23.52 7.42
CA THR A 229 23.83 23.29 8.17
C THR A 229 23.92 21.92 8.84
N ASP A 230 22.93 21.04 8.67
CA ASP A 230 22.89 19.70 9.26
C ASP A 230 23.53 18.62 8.37
N ASP A 231 23.62 18.87 7.06
CA ASP A 231 24.18 17.98 6.03
C ASP A 231 25.29 18.69 5.21
N GLY A 232 26.31 17.90 4.82
CA GLY A 232 27.46 18.32 4.02
C GLY A 232 27.32 18.00 2.52
N LEU A 233 26.19 17.46 2.05
CA LEU A 233 25.98 17.18 0.63
C LEU A 233 25.78 18.48 -0.18
N GLY A 234 26.52 18.61 -1.28
CA GLY A 234 26.45 19.74 -2.21
C GLY A 234 26.43 19.30 -3.67
N ILE A 235 26.09 20.23 -4.55
CA ILE A 235 26.05 20.03 -6.01
C ILE A 235 27.44 20.01 -6.65
N TYR A 236 28.46 20.50 -5.95
CA TYR A 236 29.86 20.45 -6.36
C TYR A 236 30.75 20.27 -5.15
N ARG A 237 31.83 19.50 -5.32
CA ARG A 237 32.78 19.21 -4.26
C ARG A 237 34.15 18.87 -4.82
N GLU A 238 35.18 19.44 -4.20
CA GLU A 238 36.57 19.10 -4.47
C GLU A 238 37.42 19.22 -3.20
N PRO A 239 38.50 18.42 -3.05
CA PRO A 239 39.31 18.44 -1.84
C PRO A 239 40.05 19.78 -1.65
N VAL A 240 40.30 20.12 -0.39
CA VAL A 240 41.19 21.21 0.03
C VAL A 240 42.47 20.61 0.63
N GLU A 241 43.58 21.32 0.56
CA GLU A 241 44.87 20.86 1.10
C GLU A 241 44.87 20.83 2.62
N SER A 242 44.21 21.80 3.25
CA SER A 242 44.09 21.93 4.71
C SER A 242 42.72 21.47 5.20
N ALA A 243 42.60 20.19 5.57
CA ALA A 243 41.31 19.61 5.97
C ALA A 243 40.72 20.21 7.27
N ASP A 244 41.56 20.76 8.14
CA ASP A 244 41.18 21.34 9.43
C ASP A 244 40.82 22.85 9.34
N GLN A 245 40.75 23.43 8.13
CA GLN A 245 40.42 24.85 7.96
C GLN A 245 38.97 25.15 8.37
N SER A 246 38.75 26.35 8.90
CA SER A 246 37.42 26.90 9.19
C SER A 246 36.95 27.83 8.06
N LEU A 247 35.67 28.24 8.06
CA LEU A 247 35.18 29.23 7.09
C LEU A 247 35.88 30.58 7.21
N ASP A 248 36.31 30.97 8.41
CA ASP A 248 37.00 32.26 8.63
C ASP A 248 38.42 32.26 8.03
N ASP A 249 38.98 31.08 7.72
CA ASP A 249 40.33 30.91 7.16
C ASP A 249 40.37 31.08 5.62
N ALA A 250 39.21 31.01 4.96
CA ALA A 250 39.06 31.14 3.52
C ALA A 250 38.51 32.53 3.10
N GLU A 251 38.82 32.97 1.88
CA GLU A 251 38.26 34.20 1.30
C GLU A 251 37.24 33.89 0.20
N TYR A 252 36.08 34.55 0.24
CA TYR A 252 35.00 34.34 -0.73
C TYR A 252 34.65 35.65 -1.42
N PHE A 253 34.66 35.61 -2.75
CA PHE A 253 34.24 36.71 -3.61
C PHE A 253 33.21 36.20 -4.62
N TYR A 254 32.29 37.05 -5.04
CA TYR A 254 31.26 36.72 -6.01
C TYR A 254 30.93 37.90 -6.94
N ALA A 255 30.24 37.65 -8.04
CA ALA A 255 29.55 38.68 -8.82
C ALA A 255 28.24 38.14 -9.41
N ASP A 256 27.17 38.92 -9.33
CA ASP A 256 25.85 38.57 -9.89
C ASP A 256 25.76 39.00 -11.35
N LEU A 257 25.61 38.03 -12.25
CA LEU A 257 25.44 38.24 -13.69
C LEU A 257 24.03 37.85 -14.15
N GLY A 258 23.03 37.82 -13.26
CA GLY A 258 21.68 37.34 -13.57
C GLY A 258 21.52 35.87 -13.18
N ASN A 259 21.30 34.95 -14.14
CA ASN A 259 21.20 33.52 -13.80
C ASN A 259 22.57 32.89 -13.48
N LEU A 260 23.66 33.58 -13.83
CA LEU A 260 25.02 33.14 -13.56
C LEU A 260 25.59 33.93 -12.38
N ILE A 261 26.11 33.23 -11.38
CA ILE A 261 26.90 33.81 -10.29
C ILE A 261 28.32 33.30 -10.46
N VAL A 262 29.27 34.20 -10.66
CA VAL A 262 30.69 33.82 -10.66
C VAL A 262 31.22 33.87 -9.24
N LEU A 263 31.99 32.86 -8.85
CA LEU A 263 32.58 32.72 -7.52
C LEU A 263 34.10 32.70 -7.65
N LYS A 264 34.78 33.36 -6.73
CA LYS A 264 36.22 33.37 -6.57
C LYS A 264 36.52 33.06 -5.10
N ILE A 265 37.05 31.87 -4.84
CA ILE A 265 37.22 31.33 -3.50
C ILE A 265 38.70 31.02 -3.27
N ARG A 266 39.25 31.45 -2.13
CA ARG A 266 40.60 31.09 -1.70
C ARG A 266 40.52 30.24 -0.45
N PRO A 267 40.71 28.92 -0.57
CA PRO A 267 40.94 28.06 0.60
C PRO A 267 42.22 28.47 1.35
N TYR A 268 42.34 28.02 2.59
CA TYR A 268 43.44 28.36 3.48
C TYR A 268 44.79 27.89 2.94
N GLN A 269 45.72 28.85 2.76
CA GLN A 269 47.06 28.64 2.20
C GLN A 269 47.08 28.12 0.75
N GLU A 270 45.98 28.26 0.02
CA GLU A 270 45.88 27.85 -1.38
C GLU A 270 45.75 29.06 -2.33
N ASP A 271 45.84 28.77 -3.63
CA ASP A 271 45.53 29.72 -4.71
C ASP A 271 44.01 29.90 -4.87
N PHE A 272 43.62 31.01 -5.51
CA PHE A 272 42.21 31.26 -5.81
C PHE A 272 41.68 30.24 -6.83
N ARG A 273 40.49 29.70 -6.55
CA ARG A 273 39.71 28.83 -7.42
C ARG A 273 38.50 29.60 -7.93
N TYR A 274 38.13 29.38 -9.19
CA TYR A 274 37.11 30.17 -9.86
C TYR A 274 35.98 29.28 -10.37
N PHE A 275 34.75 29.71 -10.14
CA PHE A 275 33.57 28.94 -10.50
C PHE A 275 32.52 29.80 -11.17
N VAL A 276 31.71 29.17 -12.02
CA VAL A 276 30.46 29.73 -12.53
C VAL A 276 29.33 28.85 -12.02
N TYR A 277 28.50 29.40 -11.13
CA TYR A 277 27.26 28.80 -10.69
C TYR A 277 26.11 29.26 -11.59
N ASN A 278 25.32 28.32 -12.08
CA ASN A 278 24.09 28.60 -12.79
C ASN A 278 22.91 28.31 -11.86
N GLU A 279 22.23 29.36 -11.42
CA GLU A 279 21.12 29.27 -10.47
C GLU A 279 20.01 28.37 -10.99
N LYS A 280 19.66 28.51 -12.27
CA LYS A 280 18.55 27.77 -12.86
C LYS A 280 18.87 26.30 -12.92
N MET A 281 20.02 25.92 -13.46
CA MET A 281 20.40 24.51 -13.58
C MET A 281 20.90 23.89 -12.28
N GLN A 282 21.14 24.69 -11.24
CA GLN A 282 21.77 24.25 -10.00
C GLN A 282 23.08 23.48 -10.26
N GLU A 283 23.87 23.97 -11.22
CA GLU A 283 25.15 23.39 -11.63
C GLU A 283 26.28 24.37 -11.38
N VAL A 284 27.45 23.84 -11.03
CA VAL A 284 28.69 24.61 -10.88
C VAL A 284 29.74 24.07 -11.84
N GLN A 285 30.39 24.98 -12.56
CA GLN A 285 31.54 24.67 -13.40
C GLN A 285 32.80 25.36 -12.85
N ARG A 286 33.90 24.60 -12.71
CA ARG A 286 35.21 25.15 -12.37
C ARG A 286 35.86 25.77 -13.61
N VAL A 287 36.19 27.06 -13.55
CA VAL A 287 36.69 27.86 -14.68
C VAL A 287 37.84 28.76 -14.23
N ASP A 288 39.01 28.16 -14.02
CA ASP A 288 40.19 28.87 -13.48
C ASP A 288 40.73 29.97 -14.41
N THR A 289 40.39 29.96 -15.70
CA THR A 289 40.77 31.04 -16.65
C THR A 289 40.09 32.38 -16.36
N LEU A 290 39.03 32.40 -15.55
CA LEU A 290 38.44 33.62 -14.99
C LEU A 290 39.41 34.37 -14.07
N GLU A 291 40.52 33.74 -13.64
CA GLU A 291 41.59 34.42 -12.91
C GLU A 291 42.19 35.60 -13.67
N ARG A 292 42.17 35.56 -15.01
CA ARG A 292 42.83 36.58 -15.85
C ARG A 292 41.86 37.50 -16.56
N SER A 293 40.73 36.99 -17.07
CA SER A 293 39.72 37.80 -17.75
C SER A 293 38.33 37.17 -17.77
N GLY A 294 37.29 38.01 -17.80
CA GLY A 294 35.88 37.61 -17.93
C GLY A 294 35.04 38.75 -18.52
N ILE A 295 34.64 38.59 -19.78
CA ILE A 295 33.97 39.63 -20.57
C ILE A 295 32.52 39.24 -20.82
N LEU A 296 31.59 40.20 -20.77
CA LEU A 296 30.18 39.91 -20.98
C LEU A 296 29.89 39.81 -22.48
N LEU A 297 29.09 38.80 -22.83
CA LEU A 297 28.53 38.68 -24.17
C LEU A 297 27.42 39.74 -24.36
N PRO A 298 27.16 40.19 -25.60
CA PRO A 298 26.22 41.26 -25.86
C PRO A 298 24.80 40.89 -25.39
N ASP A 299 23.99 41.91 -25.09
CA ASP A 299 22.61 41.77 -24.61
C ASP A 299 22.48 40.80 -23.40
N ASN A 300 23.51 40.75 -22.54
CA ASN A 300 23.61 39.89 -21.35
C ASN A 300 23.43 38.39 -21.65
N GLN A 301 23.86 37.92 -22.83
CA GLN A 301 23.68 36.51 -23.23
C GLN A 301 24.57 35.52 -22.45
N GLY A 302 25.61 36.00 -21.78
CA GLY A 302 26.52 35.16 -21.01
C GLY A 302 27.88 35.81 -20.76
N LEU A 303 28.86 34.96 -20.50
CA LEU A 303 30.23 35.29 -20.15
C LEU A 303 31.19 34.59 -21.12
N ILE A 304 32.21 35.30 -21.60
CA ILE A 304 33.31 34.75 -22.41
C ILE A 304 34.65 35.00 -21.71
N PHE A 305 35.53 34.01 -21.78
CA PHE A 305 36.86 34.01 -21.18
C PHE A 305 37.84 33.31 -22.12
N ALA A 306 39.14 33.40 -21.84
CA ALA A 306 40.21 33.10 -22.79
C ALA A 306 40.13 31.72 -23.48
N ASN A 307 39.57 30.72 -22.81
CA ASN A 307 39.44 29.36 -23.33
C ASN A 307 37.98 28.86 -23.39
N GLY A 308 36.97 29.73 -23.31
CA GLY A 308 35.59 29.25 -23.32
C GLY A 308 34.53 30.32 -23.11
N TYR A 309 33.28 29.86 -23.00
CA TYR A 309 32.13 30.70 -22.71
C TYR A 309 31.07 29.95 -21.91
N TYR A 310 30.21 30.72 -21.23
CA TYR A 310 29.05 30.23 -20.49
C TYR A 310 27.85 31.14 -20.83
N LEU A 311 26.80 30.59 -21.43
CA LEU A 311 25.57 31.33 -21.75
C LEU A 311 24.57 31.31 -20.60
N GLN A 312 23.74 32.36 -20.49
CA GLN A 312 22.59 32.41 -19.57
C GLN A 312 21.58 31.28 -19.79
N THR A 313 21.54 30.71 -21.00
CA THR A 313 20.72 29.56 -21.34
C THR A 313 21.25 28.26 -20.75
N GLY A 314 22.48 28.24 -20.22
CA GLY A 314 23.16 27.07 -19.64
C GLY A 314 24.07 26.30 -20.59
N GLU A 315 24.32 26.79 -21.81
CA GLU A 315 25.36 26.21 -22.67
C GLU A 315 26.73 26.65 -22.15
N PHE A 316 27.58 25.67 -21.83
CA PHE A 316 28.94 25.87 -21.37
C PHE A 316 29.91 25.11 -22.27
N LYS A 317 30.99 25.77 -22.67
CA LYS A 317 32.03 25.14 -23.47
C LYS A 317 33.42 25.65 -23.13
N LEU A 318 34.29 24.73 -22.77
CA LEU A 318 35.74 24.92 -22.71
C LEU A 318 36.38 24.39 -23.99
N PHE A 319 37.37 25.12 -24.49
CA PHE A 319 38.26 24.70 -25.55
C PHE A 319 39.59 24.33 -24.92
N GLU A 320 40.10 23.14 -25.22
CA GLU A 320 41.43 22.71 -24.77
C GLU A 320 42.50 23.65 -25.33
N GLN A 321 43.22 24.33 -24.44
CA GLN A 321 44.31 25.25 -24.78
C GLN A 321 45.43 25.12 -23.73
N ASP A 322 46.65 24.82 -24.17
CA ASP A 322 47.85 24.77 -23.31
C ASP A 322 48.48 26.17 -23.16
N LEU A 323 47.65 27.19 -22.85
CA LEU A 323 48.11 28.56 -22.67
C LEU A 323 47.64 29.09 -21.30
N SER A 324 48.58 29.36 -20.42
CA SER A 324 48.36 30.10 -19.17
C SER A 324 48.41 31.61 -19.43
N ASP A 325 48.01 32.45 -18.46
CA ASP A 325 48.22 33.92 -18.50
C ASP A 325 47.68 34.66 -19.76
N VAL A 326 46.53 34.22 -20.27
CA VAL A 326 45.88 34.81 -21.45
C VAL A 326 44.96 35.97 -21.02
N HIS A 327 45.22 37.17 -21.54
CA HIS A 327 44.50 38.39 -21.17
C HIS A 327 43.57 38.87 -22.30
N PHE A 328 42.47 39.53 -21.95
CA PHE A 328 41.62 40.20 -22.91
C PHE A 328 42.35 41.40 -23.53
N GLU A 329 42.32 41.50 -24.86
CA GLU A 329 42.98 42.56 -25.63
C GLU A 329 41.96 43.56 -26.18
N ARG A 330 40.90 43.07 -26.85
CA ARG A 330 39.81 43.91 -27.40
C ARG A 330 38.64 43.09 -27.93
N ARG A 331 37.49 43.76 -28.11
CA ARG A 331 36.31 43.29 -28.84
C ARG A 331 36.18 44.06 -30.16
N ILE A 332 36.05 43.35 -31.28
CA ILE A 332 35.75 43.93 -32.60
C ILE A 332 34.29 43.62 -32.92
N VAL A 333 33.52 44.64 -33.29
CA VAL A 333 32.08 44.52 -33.59
C VAL A 333 31.88 44.67 -35.09
N SER A 334 31.16 43.73 -35.70
CA SER A 334 30.74 43.82 -37.10
C SER A 334 29.55 44.78 -37.28
N PRO A 335 29.50 45.58 -38.35
CA PRO A 335 28.36 46.44 -38.65
C PRO A 335 27.09 45.67 -39.10
N ASN A 336 27.19 44.36 -39.35
CA ASN A 336 25.99 43.53 -39.61
C ASN A 336 25.15 43.28 -38.35
N GLY A 337 25.61 43.71 -37.18
CA GLY A 337 24.89 43.66 -35.92
C GLY A 337 24.80 42.29 -35.26
N GLU A 338 25.37 41.23 -35.87
CA GLU A 338 25.32 39.86 -35.34
C GLU A 338 26.69 39.27 -34.99
N ASP A 339 27.77 39.67 -35.66
CA ASP A 339 29.09 39.06 -35.46
C ASP A 339 30.04 39.91 -34.60
N PHE A 340 30.72 39.24 -33.67
CA PHE A 340 31.69 39.82 -32.77
C PHE A 340 32.98 39.00 -32.80
N LEU A 341 34.13 39.64 -32.67
CA LEU A 341 35.41 38.95 -32.48
C LEU A 341 36.03 39.37 -31.16
N TYR A 342 36.12 38.44 -30.22
CA TYR A 342 36.84 38.62 -28.97
C TYR A 342 38.28 38.20 -29.18
N VAL A 343 39.21 39.11 -28.84
CA VAL A 343 40.65 38.88 -29.01
C VAL A 343 41.27 38.81 -27.62
N PHE A 344 41.90 37.69 -27.35
CA PHE A 344 42.76 37.51 -26.18
C PHE A 344 44.22 37.35 -26.61
N TYR A 345 45.15 37.65 -25.71
CA TYR A 345 46.58 37.66 -25.98
C TYR A 345 47.37 37.08 -24.81
N ASN A 346 48.21 36.09 -25.11
CA ASN A 346 49.23 35.56 -24.21
C ASN A 346 50.53 36.34 -24.42
N ARG A 347 51.07 36.93 -23.35
CA ARG A 347 52.24 37.82 -23.41
C ARG A 347 53.57 37.08 -23.44
N GLU A 348 53.62 35.88 -22.88
CA GLU A 348 54.83 35.07 -22.75
C GLU A 348 55.24 34.45 -24.09
N HIS A 349 54.29 33.79 -24.74
CA HIS A 349 54.47 33.13 -26.03
C HIS A 349 54.20 34.07 -27.21
N GLY A 350 53.45 35.16 -27.00
CA GLY A 350 53.04 36.07 -28.08
C GLY A 350 52.03 35.40 -29.01
N VAL A 351 50.99 34.81 -28.43
CA VAL A 351 49.92 34.09 -29.12
C VAL A 351 48.60 34.81 -28.89
N TYR A 352 47.86 35.10 -29.94
CA TYR A 352 46.50 35.56 -29.92
C TYR A 352 45.51 34.38 -29.95
N VAL A 353 44.42 34.54 -29.20
CA VAL A 353 43.25 33.66 -29.25
C VAL A 353 42.09 34.49 -29.80
N LEU A 354 41.68 34.20 -31.04
CA LEU A 354 40.55 34.88 -31.67
C LEU A 354 39.29 34.02 -31.48
N MET A 355 38.26 34.58 -30.86
CA MET A 355 37.00 33.89 -30.56
C MET A 355 35.85 34.61 -31.26
N PRO A 356 35.45 34.16 -32.46
CA PRO A 356 34.28 34.69 -33.16
C PRO A 356 33.00 34.27 -32.44
N TYR A 357 32.11 35.21 -32.19
CA TYR A 357 30.82 35.02 -31.56
C TYR A 357 29.70 35.53 -32.46
N ASN A 358 28.67 34.71 -32.69
CA ASN A 358 27.48 35.12 -33.42
C ASN A 358 26.29 35.28 -32.46
N LEU A 359 25.65 36.45 -32.51
CA LEU A 359 24.56 36.86 -31.61
C LEU A 359 23.27 36.05 -31.81
N ILE A 360 22.96 35.68 -33.07
CA ILE A 360 21.74 34.91 -33.39
C ILE A 360 21.92 33.46 -32.99
N GLU A 361 23.03 32.84 -33.41
CA GLU A 361 23.33 31.45 -33.09
C GLU A 361 23.68 31.26 -31.60
N GLN A 362 23.99 32.34 -30.89
CA GLN A 362 24.48 32.37 -29.51
C GLN A 362 25.68 31.44 -29.29
N LYS A 363 26.61 31.41 -30.25
CA LYS A 363 27.67 30.41 -30.28
C LYS A 363 29.02 31.04 -30.53
N VAL A 364 30.02 30.57 -29.78
CA VAL A 364 31.43 30.86 -30.09
C VAL A 364 31.96 29.79 -31.03
N ALA A 365 32.51 30.22 -32.17
CA ALA A 365 33.19 29.34 -33.11
C ALA A 365 34.49 28.78 -32.49
N VAL A 366 35.09 27.76 -33.13
CA VAL A 366 36.36 27.20 -32.67
C VAL A 366 37.43 28.32 -32.62
N PRO A 367 38.10 28.54 -31.47
CA PRO A 367 39.10 29.60 -31.34
C PRO A 367 40.25 29.46 -32.34
N ILE A 368 40.66 30.57 -32.92
CA ILE A 368 41.80 30.63 -33.82
C ILE A 368 43.02 31.07 -33.02
N LEU A 369 43.94 30.13 -32.79
CA LEU A 369 45.26 30.41 -32.24
C LEU A 369 46.19 30.91 -33.36
N CYS A 370 46.81 32.08 -33.18
CA CYS A 370 47.75 32.66 -34.13
C CYS A 370 48.80 33.54 -33.43
N ASN A 371 49.94 33.79 -34.05
CA ASN A 371 50.96 34.68 -33.47
C ASN A 371 50.77 36.14 -33.91
N GLY A 372 50.24 36.35 -35.11
CA GLY A 372 49.85 37.66 -35.60
C GLY A 372 48.63 37.59 -36.49
N PHE A 373 47.79 38.63 -36.42
CA PHE A 373 46.64 38.78 -37.29
C PHE A 373 46.38 40.24 -37.65
N THR A 374 45.75 40.46 -38.80
CA THR A 374 45.27 41.77 -39.20
C THR A 374 43.94 41.66 -39.93
N LEU A 375 43.16 42.74 -39.86
CA LEU A 375 41.87 42.85 -40.52
C LEU A 375 41.92 44.00 -41.54
N PHE A 376 41.60 43.71 -42.79
CA PHE A 376 41.51 44.71 -43.86
C PHE A 376 40.14 45.37 -43.89
N PRO A 377 40.02 46.57 -44.50
CA PRO A 377 38.75 47.31 -44.52
C PRO A 377 37.55 46.56 -45.11
N ASN A 378 37.76 45.61 -46.03
CA ASN A 378 36.67 44.84 -46.64
C ASN A 378 36.34 43.53 -45.90
N GLY A 379 36.89 43.34 -44.69
CA GLY A 379 36.61 42.18 -43.84
C GLY A 379 37.53 40.98 -44.07
N GLU A 380 38.63 41.13 -44.81
CA GLU A 380 39.63 40.06 -44.92
C GLU A 380 40.44 39.95 -43.62
N LEU A 381 40.25 38.85 -42.89
CA LEU A 381 41.05 38.47 -41.73
C LEU A 381 42.25 37.64 -42.20
N CYS A 382 43.45 38.19 -42.02
CA CYS A 382 44.70 37.52 -42.36
C CYS A 382 45.47 37.17 -41.08
N TYR A 383 45.85 35.92 -40.91
CA TYR A 383 46.65 35.51 -39.74
C TYR A 383 47.68 34.44 -40.09
N PHE A 384 48.71 34.31 -39.25
CA PHE A 384 49.69 33.23 -39.33
C PHE A 384 49.95 32.60 -37.96
N ARG A 385 50.47 31.38 -38.00
CA ARG A 385 51.11 30.72 -36.85
C ARG A 385 52.62 30.75 -37.07
N ALA A 386 53.35 31.17 -36.06
CA ALA A 386 54.81 31.15 -36.08
C ALA A 386 55.28 29.71 -35.83
N GLU A 387 56.35 29.32 -36.53
CA GLU A 387 57.07 28.08 -36.26
C GLU A 387 57.96 28.27 -35.03
N ASP A 388 58.16 27.21 -34.24
CA ASP A 388 59.04 27.24 -33.06
C ASP A 388 60.51 27.47 -33.46
N GLU A 389 60.90 27.00 -34.65
CA GLU A 389 62.21 27.24 -35.23
C GLU A 389 62.20 28.44 -36.18
N PRO A 390 63.25 29.29 -36.18
CA PRO A 390 63.37 30.37 -37.15
C PRO A 390 63.25 29.87 -38.60
N THR A 391 62.41 30.52 -39.41
CA THR A 391 62.16 30.17 -40.82
C THR A 391 62.19 31.42 -41.71
N LYS A 392 62.26 31.21 -43.02
CA LYS A 392 62.18 32.27 -44.05
C LYS A 392 60.81 32.35 -44.74
N HIS A 393 59.96 31.35 -44.51
CA HIS A 393 58.67 31.20 -45.17
C HIS A 393 57.57 31.13 -44.11
N HIS A 394 56.71 32.14 -44.06
CA HIS A 394 55.64 32.24 -43.08
C HIS A 394 54.29 32.08 -43.79
N VAL A 395 53.58 31.00 -43.49
CA VAL A 395 52.27 30.71 -44.09
C VAL A 395 51.21 31.61 -43.47
N ILE A 396 50.50 32.38 -44.29
CA ILE A 396 49.36 33.21 -43.90
C ILE A 396 48.08 32.67 -44.51
N GLN A 397 47.05 32.55 -43.69
CA GLN A 397 45.70 32.27 -44.16
C GLN A 397 44.91 33.56 -44.31
N ILE A 398 44.13 33.64 -45.40
CA ILE A 398 43.31 34.79 -45.74
C ILE A 398 41.84 34.34 -45.72
N TRP A 399 41.10 34.85 -44.75
CA TRP A 399 39.70 34.54 -44.53
C TRP A 399 38.84 35.73 -44.91
N GLN A 400 37.76 35.48 -45.66
CA GLN A 400 36.63 36.41 -45.69
C GLN A 400 35.97 36.38 -44.33
N THR A 401 35.63 37.53 -43.75
CA THR A 401 34.82 37.61 -42.53
C THR A 401 33.83 38.78 -42.65
N PRO A 402 32.74 38.76 -41.87
CA PRO A 402 31.79 39.88 -41.82
C PRO A 402 32.36 41.14 -41.13
N LEU A 403 33.57 41.09 -40.56
CA LEU A 403 34.20 42.17 -39.79
C LEU A 403 34.73 43.31 -40.71
N ILE A 404 33.85 44.01 -41.40
CA ILE A 404 34.24 45.12 -42.30
C ILE A 404 34.45 46.44 -41.52
N ALA A 405 35.25 47.36 -42.09
CA ALA A 405 35.46 48.68 -41.51
C ALA A 405 34.41 49.69 -42.01
N GLY A 406 33.60 50.25 -41.09
CA GLY A 406 32.58 51.26 -41.38
C GLY A 406 31.27 51.02 -40.62
N ASP A 407 30.36 52.01 -40.63
CA ASP A 407 29.12 51.96 -39.83
C ASP A 407 27.89 51.44 -40.61
N THR A 408 27.95 51.31 -41.94
CA THR A 408 26.78 50.96 -42.76
C THR A 408 27.10 50.02 -43.92
N VAL A 409 26.30 48.95 -44.05
CA VAL A 409 26.26 48.11 -45.24
C VAL A 409 25.25 48.72 -46.23
N PRO A 410 25.62 49.07 -47.48
CA PRO A 410 24.67 49.60 -48.45
C PRO A 410 23.65 48.52 -48.89
N SER A 411 22.35 48.76 -48.69
CA SER A 411 21.28 47.86 -49.15
C SER A 411 20.59 48.38 -50.43
N GLN A 412 20.28 47.48 -51.37
CA GLN A 412 19.47 47.77 -52.56
C GLN A 412 17.95 47.64 -52.30
N HIS A 413 17.55 47.24 -51.09
CA HIS A 413 16.18 46.88 -50.71
C HIS A 413 15.57 47.84 -49.68
N ALA A 414 15.87 49.14 -49.81
CA ALA A 414 15.45 50.18 -48.86
C ALA A 414 13.92 50.30 -48.69
N ASP A 415 13.14 49.84 -49.67
CA ASP A 415 11.67 49.87 -49.64
C ASP A 415 11.02 48.69 -48.91
N SER A 416 11.78 47.61 -48.62
CA SER A 416 11.26 46.39 -47.99
C SER A 416 10.80 46.62 -46.55
N PHE A 417 9.81 45.85 -46.09
CA PHE A 417 9.33 45.93 -44.70
C PHE A 417 10.45 45.66 -43.69
N LEU A 418 11.28 44.64 -43.93
CA LEU A 418 12.41 44.30 -43.07
C LEU A 418 13.45 45.44 -42.98
N TYR A 419 13.68 46.19 -44.06
CA TYR A 419 14.55 47.37 -44.02
C TYR A 419 14.00 48.48 -43.10
N LYS A 420 12.66 48.64 -43.04
CA LYS A 420 11.99 49.63 -42.16
C LYS A 420 12.01 49.24 -40.69
N VAL A 421 11.99 47.93 -40.38
CA VAL A 421 12.17 47.41 -39.01
C VAL A 421 13.61 47.64 -38.55
N GLY A 422 14.58 47.42 -39.44
CA GLY A 422 16.00 47.60 -39.16
C GLY A 422 16.69 46.30 -38.73
N ASN A 423 17.88 46.06 -39.29
CA ASN A 423 18.60 44.79 -39.11
C ASN A 423 18.90 44.49 -37.63
N LYS A 424 19.28 45.51 -36.85
CA LYS A 424 19.62 45.34 -35.42
C LYS A 424 18.45 44.79 -34.61
N ASP A 425 17.24 45.29 -34.84
CA ASP A 425 16.04 44.85 -34.12
C ASP A 425 15.60 43.45 -34.58
N ILE A 426 15.78 43.12 -35.86
CA ILE A 426 15.54 41.77 -36.40
C ILE A 426 16.53 40.76 -35.78
N VAL A 427 17.83 41.07 -35.76
CA VAL A 427 18.87 40.20 -35.19
C VAL A 427 18.59 39.94 -33.71
N LYS A 428 18.19 40.96 -32.94
CA LYS A 428 17.81 40.81 -31.53
C LYS A 428 16.61 39.88 -31.34
N ALA A 429 15.53 40.12 -32.09
CA ALA A 429 14.35 39.25 -32.08
C ALA A 429 14.72 37.80 -32.42
N MET A 430 15.58 37.60 -33.42
CA MET A 430 16.01 36.26 -33.80
C MET A 430 16.86 35.56 -32.73
N ALA A 431 17.74 36.29 -32.05
CA ALA A 431 18.52 35.77 -30.94
C ALA A 431 17.63 35.39 -29.74
N GLU A 432 16.57 36.15 -29.46
CA GLU A 432 15.59 35.82 -28.44
C GLU A 432 14.75 34.59 -28.80
N CYS A 433 14.33 34.46 -30.07
CA CYS A 433 13.70 33.24 -30.58
C CYS A 433 14.62 32.02 -30.43
N GLN A 434 15.92 32.16 -30.71
CA GLN A 434 16.89 31.08 -30.51
C GLN A 434 17.03 30.70 -29.03
N SER A 435 16.93 31.67 -28.12
CA SER A 435 16.88 31.41 -26.68
C SER A 435 15.65 30.57 -26.30
N ILE A 436 14.47 30.88 -26.85
CA ILE A 436 13.25 30.08 -26.66
C ILE A 436 13.43 28.66 -27.22
N LEU A 437 13.97 28.52 -28.44
CA LEU A 437 14.23 27.20 -29.06
C LEU A 437 15.18 26.36 -28.21
N THR A 438 16.23 26.98 -27.67
CA THR A 438 17.23 26.31 -26.83
C THR A 438 16.59 25.81 -25.54
N LEU A 439 15.82 26.66 -24.84
CA LEU A 439 15.13 26.27 -23.61
C LEU A 439 14.07 25.19 -23.86
N ALA A 440 13.25 25.32 -24.90
CA ALA A 440 12.22 24.34 -25.21
C ALA A 440 12.77 22.99 -25.70
N SER A 441 14.03 22.95 -26.15
CA SER A 441 14.72 21.72 -26.55
C SER A 441 15.51 21.07 -25.41
N LYS A 442 15.68 21.73 -24.27
CA LYS A 442 16.35 21.16 -23.10
C LYS A 442 15.47 20.09 -22.45
N GLU A 443 16.12 19.08 -21.88
CA GLU A 443 15.45 18.17 -20.94
C GLU A 443 15.10 18.93 -19.66
N ASP A 444 14.14 18.43 -18.87
CA ASP A 444 13.65 19.03 -17.61
C ASP A 444 14.75 19.21 -16.56
N THR A 445 15.65 20.14 -16.84
CA THR A 445 16.91 20.33 -16.14
C THR A 445 16.71 21.14 -14.88
N TYR A 446 15.57 21.86 -14.76
CA TYR A 446 15.25 22.66 -13.58
C TYR A 446 13.76 22.98 -13.43
N SER A 447 13.36 23.35 -12.20
CA SER A 447 11.98 23.57 -11.73
C SER A 447 11.18 24.53 -12.62
N ASP A 448 11.81 25.63 -13.03
CA ASP A 448 11.15 26.77 -13.66
C ASP A 448 11.32 26.82 -15.18
N LEU A 449 11.77 25.73 -15.82
CA LEU A 449 12.04 25.70 -17.26
C LEU A 449 10.82 26.14 -18.08
N TYR A 450 9.64 25.61 -17.75
CA TYR A 450 8.41 25.95 -18.44
C TYR A 450 7.93 27.37 -18.13
N ALA A 451 8.07 27.83 -16.88
CA ALA A 451 7.77 29.20 -16.50
C ALA A 451 8.66 30.22 -17.25
N ASP A 452 9.94 29.88 -17.44
CA ASP A 452 10.88 30.69 -18.23
C ASP A 452 10.54 30.71 -19.72
N ILE A 453 10.14 29.58 -20.29
CA ILE A 453 9.67 29.51 -21.68
C ILE A 453 8.43 30.40 -21.84
N VAL A 454 7.48 30.34 -20.91
CA VAL A 454 6.28 31.20 -20.91
C VAL A 454 6.67 32.68 -20.82
N LYS A 455 7.56 33.04 -19.90
CA LYS A 455 8.04 34.41 -19.73
C LYS A 455 8.70 34.93 -21.00
N LYS A 456 9.69 34.21 -21.56
CA LYS A 456 10.38 34.62 -22.79
C LYS A 456 9.46 34.67 -24.00
N ALA A 457 8.54 33.72 -24.14
CA ALA A 457 7.55 33.76 -25.22
C ALA A 457 6.62 34.97 -25.08
N THR A 458 6.27 35.36 -23.85
CA THR A 458 5.46 36.55 -23.57
C THR A 458 6.23 37.84 -23.87
N ASP A 459 7.46 37.96 -23.34
CA ASP A 459 8.34 39.11 -23.57
C ASP A 459 8.59 39.32 -25.08
N MET A 460 8.76 38.23 -25.84
CA MET A 460 8.94 38.26 -27.29
C MET A 460 7.68 38.75 -28.03
N LEU A 461 6.49 38.26 -27.63
CA LEU A 461 5.20 38.68 -28.22
C LEU A 461 4.88 40.15 -27.93
N ASP A 462 5.30 40.65 -26.76
CA ASP A 462 5.03 42.02 -26.32
C ASP A 462 6.05 43.03 -26.86
N SER A 463 7.33 42.65 -26.94
CA SER A 463 8.43 43.56 -27.33
C SER A 463 8.52 43.77 -28.85
N TYR A 464 8.15 42.78 -29.65
CA TYR A 464 8.33 42.82 -31.11
C TYR A 464 7.00 42.76 -31.88
N TYR A 465 6.26 43.86 -31.91
CA TYR A 465 4.94 43.95 -32.55
C TYR A 465 4.89 43.55 -34.05
N TRP A 466 6.03 43.57 -34.75
CA TRP A 466 6.12 43.28 -36.19
C TRP A 466 6.23 41.80 -36.53
N ILE A 467 6.48 40.91 -35.55
CA ILE A 467 6.73 39.48 -35.80
C ILE A 467 5.48 38.73 -36.27
N GLY A 468 4.28 39.30 -36.09
CA GLY A 468 3.02 38.79 -36.64
C GLY A 468 2.70 39.27 -38.06
N ASN A 469 3.61 40.03 -38.70
CA ASN A 469 3.42 40.44 -40.08
C ASN A 469 3.73 39.27 -41.04
N PRO A 470 2.94 39.05 -42.11
CA PRO A 470 3.23 38.05 -43.14
C PRO A 470 4.64 38.18 -43.78
N GLU A 471 5.15 39.40 -43.94
CA GLU A 471 6.51 39.65 -44.47
C GLU A 471 7.62 39.30 -43.46
N ALA A 472 7.26 39.06 -42.20
CA ALA A 472 8.13 38.52 -41.15
C ALA A 472 7.84 37.03 -40.85
N PHE A 473 7.08 36.35 -41.72
CA PHE A 473 6.73 34.93 -41.64
C PHE A 473 5.89 34.53 -40.41
N GLU A 474 5.20 35.48 -39.78
CA GLU A 474 4.26 35.24 -38.66
C GLU A 474 4.87 34.36 -37.55
N LEU A 475 6.00 34.79 -36.99
CA LEU A 475 6.68 34.07 -35.92
C LEU A 475 5.84 34.00 -34.63
N ASP A 476 4.88 34.92 -34.45
CA ASP A 476 4.01 34.94 -33.28
C ASP A 476 3.16 33.67 -33.14
N ASN A 477 2.77 33.03 -34.25
CA ASN A 477 1.95 31.82 -34.26
C ASN A 477 2.59 30.65 -33.49
N PRO A 478 3.78 30.14 -33.85
CA PRO A 478 4.42 29.09 -33.07
C PRO A 478 4.87 29.55 -31.69
N ILE A 479 5.20 30.84 -31.50
CA ILE A 479 5.54 31.37 -30.16
C ILE A 479 4.34 31.30 -29.20
N ARG A 480 3.13 31.63 -29.67
CA ARG A 480 1.89 31.45 -28.90
C ARG A 480 1.62 29.97 -28.59
N GLY A 481 1.88 29.08 -29.56
CA GLY A 481 1.76 27.64 -29.37
C GLY A 481 2.74 27.08 -28.33
N ILE A 482 4.00 27.53 -28.37
CA ILE A 482 5.03 27.23 -27.35
C ILE A 482 4.57 27.71 -25.98
N ARG A 483 4.10 28.96 -25.87
CA ARG A 483 3.63 29.54 -24.59
C ARG A 483 2.49 28.73 -23.98
N GLN A 484 1.44 28.44 -24.75
CA GLN A 484 0.29 27.65 -24.28
C GLN A 484 0.68 26.23 -23.86
N THR A 485 1.57 25.60 -24.62
CA THR A 485 2.03 24.24 -24.31
C THR A 485 2.89 24.24 -23.03
N ALA A 486 3.76 25.24 -22.86
CA ALA A 486 4.56 25.42 -21.65
C ALA A 486 3.68 25.75 -20.43
N GLU A 487 2.65 26.60 -20.55
CA GLU A 487 1.67 26.86 -19.48
C GLU A 487 1.01 25.56 -18.99
N THR A 488 0.64 24.66 -19.90
CA THR A 488 0.06 23.35 -19.55
C THR A 488 1.10 22.40 -18.95
N ALA A 489 2.38 22.55 -19.33
CA ALA A 489 3.47 21.72 -18.84
C ALA A 489 3.86 22.02 -17.38
N ILE A 490 3.65 23.25 -16.89
CA ILE A 490 3.99 23.66 -15.52
C ILE A 490 3.30 22.75 -14.49
N ASP A 491 1.97 22.66 -14.54
CA ASP A 491 1.19 21.87 -13.57
C ASP A 491 1.51 20.37 -13.64
N GLU A 492 1.77 19.84 -14.83
CA GLU A 492 2.08 18.42 -15.02
C GLU A 492 3.53 18.08 -14.62
N TYR A 493 4.46 19.02 -14.80
CA TYR A 493 5.84 18.86 -14.37
C TYR A 493 5.97 18.95 -12.84
N GLU A 494 5.25 19.86 -12.17
CA GLU A 494 5.20 19.91 -10.70
C GLU A 494 4.70 18.59 -10.10
N LYS A 495 3.68 17.97 -10.73
CA LYS A 495 3.21 16.63 -10.34
C LYS A 495 4.31 15.58 -10.52
N LYS A 496 5.03 15.58 -11.64
CA LYS A 496 6.14 14.65 -11.91
C LYS A 496 7.27 14.80 -10.88
N VAL A 497 7.68 16.03 -10.55
CA VAL A 497 8.72 16.31 -9.55
C VAL A 497 8.28 15.84 -8.17
N ARG A 498 7.03 16.11 -7.79
CA ARG A 498 6.47 15.65 -6.51
C ARG A 498 6.47 14.12 -6.41
N VAL A 499 5.94 13.43 -7.42
CA VAL A 499 5.91 11.95 -7.47
C VAL A 499 7.34 11.38 -7.44
N SER A 500 8.28 11.97 -8.18
CA SER A 500 9.68 11.52 -8.17
C SER A 500 10.35 11.68 -6.79
N ARG A 501 10.04 12.78 -6.08
CA ARG A 501 10.54 13.01 -4.71
C ARG A 501 9.93 12.02 -3.71
N GLU A 502 8.62 11.82 -3.76
CA GLU A 502 7.92 10.85 -2.92
C GLU A 502 8.44 9.43 -3.16
N THR A 503 8.62 9.01 -4.42
CA THR A 503 9.21 7.71 -4.78
C THR A 503 10.63 7.57 -4.24
N ARG A 504 11.46 8.62 -4.34
CA ARG A 504 12.84 8.60 -3.82
C ARG A 504 12.86 8.45 -2.30
N GLN A 505 12.05 9.21 -1.58
CA GLN A 505 11.95 9.11 -0.11
C GLN A 505 11.46 7.73 0.34
N ALA A 506 10.44 7.17 -0.34
CA ALA A 506 9.96 5.82 -0.07
C ALA A 506 11.06 4.77 -0.33
N THR A 507 11.81 4.91 -1.42
CA THR A 507 12.91 4.01 -1.78
C THR A 507 14.04 4.08 -0.75
N GLU A 508 14.44 5.28 -0.31
CA GLU A 508 15.49 5.48 0.69
C GLU A 508 15.09 4.91 2.07
N ALA A 509 13.83 5.08 2.49
CA ALA A 509 13.32 4.54 3.75
C ALA A 509 13.36 2.99 3.78
N VAL A 510 12.82 2.34 2.74
CA VAL A 510 12.81 0.88 2.63
C VAL A 510 14.23 0.33 2.46
N GLN A 511 15.11 1.04 1.74
CA GLN A 511 16.52 0.68 1.63
C GLN A 511 17.21 0.66 3.00
N GLN A 512 17.00 1.69 3.83
CA GLN A 512 17.58 1.73 5.18
C GLN A 512 17.10 0.56 6.03
N GLN A 513 15.79 0.27 6.00
CA GLN A 513 15.19 -0.84 6.74
C GLN A 513 15.75 -2.20 6.29
N ALA A 514 15.87 -2.43 4.98
CA ALA A 514 16.44 -3.66 4.41
C ALA A 514 17.91 -3.85 4.82
N VAL A 515 18.74 -2.80 4.72
CA VAL A 515 20.17 -2.88 5.08
C VAL A 515 20.34 -3.13 6.58
N GLN A 516 19.56 -2.46 7.44
CA GLN A 516 19.61 -2.67 8.89
C GLN A 516 19.21 -4.10 9.26
N LEU A 517 18.13 -4.63 8.67
CA LEU A 517 17.67 -6.00 8.92
C LEU A 517 18.71 -7.03 8.49
N ILE A 518 19.31 -6.88 7.29
CA ILE A 518 20.37 -7.76 6.81
C ILE A 518 21.57 -7.74 7.77
N GLN A 519 21.96 -6.56 8.28
CA GLN A 519 23.07 -6.46 9.23
C GLN A 519 22.76 -7.08 10.59
N ALA A 520 21.53 -6.94 11.08
CA ALA A 520 21.07 -7.53 12.33
C ALA A 520 21.12 -9.06 12.24
N VAL A 521 20.51 -9.63 11.19
CA VAL A 521 20.45 -11.08 10.95
C VAL A 521 21.86 -11.69 10.81
N ASN A 522 22.79 -10.99 10.16
CA ASN A 522 24.17 -11.47 10.00
C ASN A 522 25.00 -11.43 11.29
N ARG A 523 24.61 -10.63 12.30
CA ARG A 523 25.35 -10.46 13.57
C ARG A 523 24.77 -11.27 14.72
N GLN A 524 23.51 -11.68 14.62
CA GLN A 524 22.78 -12.36 15.68
C GLN A 524 23.11 -13.85 15.72
N SER A 525 23.36 -14.40 16.91
CA SER A 525 23.35 -15.84 17.15
C SER A 525 21.93 -16.28 17.47
N PHE A 526 21.47 -17.35 16.82
CA PHE A 526 20.11 -17.86 16.97
C PHE A 526 20.13 -19.13 17.83
N ASP A 527 19.63 -19.01 19.06
CA ASP A 527 19.62 -20.10 20.05
C ASP A 527 18.21 -20.65 20.32
N GLN A 528 17.18 -19.99 19.77
CA GLN A 528 15.76 -20.34 19.92
C GLN A 528 15.03 -20.23 18.58
N ILE A 529 14.07 -21.12 18.34
CA ILE A 529 13.30 -21.16 17.09
C ILE A 529 12.51 -19.86 16.84
N ASP A 530 11.98 -19.23 17.88
CA ASP A 530 11.22 -17.98 17.80
C ASP A 530 12.03 -16.86 17.12
N GLN A 531 13.34 -16.82 17.35
CA GLN A 531 14.25 -15.83 16.76
C GLN A 531 14.42 -16.05 15.25
N TYR A 532 14.48 -17.30 14.80
CA TYR A 532 14.51 -17.63 13.37
C TYR A 532 13.19 -17.24 12.69
N VAL A 533 12.05 -17.60 13.30
CA VAL A 533 10.71 -17.32 12.78
C VAL A 533 10.47 -15.82 12.65
N GLN A 534 10.78 -15.04 13.69
CA GLN A 534 10.60 -13.59 13.68
C GLN A 534 11.43 -12.92 12.58
N ASN A 535 12.72 -13.27 12.46
CA ASN A 535 13.58 -12.66 11.45
C ASN A 535 13.22 -13.10 10.01
N LEU A 536 12.79 -14.35 9.79
CA LEU A 536 12.27 -14.80 8.49
C LEU A 536 10.98 -14.05 8.11
N ALA A 537 10.09 -13.80 9.07
CA ALA A 537 8.89 -13.02 8.85
C ALA A 537 9.19 -11.55 8.51
N GLU A 538 10.11 -10.92 9.26
CA GLU A 538 10.56 -9.55 9.00
C GLU A 538 11.24 -9.42 7.62
N ILE A 539 12.10 -10.37 7.23
CA ILE A 539 12.71 -10.38 5.89
C ILE A 539 11.63 -10.50 4.80
N ARG A 540 10.63 -11.36 5.01
CA ARG A 540 9.53 -11.53 4.06
C ARG A 540 8.70 -10.25 3.91
N GLN A 541 8.41 -9.56 5.01
CA GLN A 541 7.70 -8.28 5.01
C GLN A 541 8.49 -7.22 4.23
N VAL A 542 9.75 -6.99 4.60
CA VAL A 542 10.60 -5.96 3.96
C VAL A 542 10.83 -6.29 2.49
N ARG A 543 10.94 -7.57 2.13
CA ARG A 543 11.02 -7.98 0.72
C ARG A 543 9.73 -7.65 -0.05
N GLY A 544 8.57 -7.81 0.57
CA GLY A 544 7.29 -7.38 -0.01
C GLY A 544 7.24 -5.87 -0.25
N GLU A 545 7.72 -5.08 0.72
CA GLU A 545 7.85 -3.63 0.61
C GLU A 545 8.81 -3.24 -0.54
N VAL A 546 9.97 -3.91 -0.65
CA VAL A 546 10.94 -3.72 -1.76
C VAL A 546 10.33 -4.03 -3.12
N ILE A 547 9.56 -5.12 -3.25
CA ILE A 547 8.88 -5.47 -4.50
C ILE A 547 7.81 -4.43 -4.85
N GLY A 548 7.06 -3.95 -3.85
CA GLY A 548 6.05 -2.90 -4.02
C GLY A 548 6.62 -1.59 -4.57
N LEU A 549 7.89 -1.27 -4.29
CA LEU A 549 8.57 -0.10 -4.88
C LEU A 549 8.63 -0.16 -6.41
N LYS A 550 8.56 -1.35 -7.04
CA LYS A 550 8.55 -1.49 -8.51
C LYS A 550 7.28 -0.91 -9.15
N GLU A 551 6.19 -0.76 -8.38
CA GLU A 551 4.94 -0.17 -8.84
C GLU A 551 4.96 1.37 -8.78
N LEU A 552 5.92 1.96 -8.07
CA LEU A 552 6.07 3.41 -7.98
C LEU A 552 6.66 3.98 -9.26
N ARG A 553 6.06 5.07 -9.77
CA ARG A 553 6.58 5.77 -10.95
C ARG A 553 7.93 6.40 -10.64
N TYR A 554 8.85 6.32 -11.60
CA TYR A 554 10.22 6.83 -11.50
C TYR A 554 11.11 6.11 -10.46
N ALA A 555 10.74 4.89 -10.04
CA ALA A 555 11.55 4.09 -9.14
C ALA A 555 12.85 3.59 -9.79
N ASN A 556 13.91 3.47 -8.98
CA ASN A 556 15.20 2.93 -9.43
C ASN A 556 15.16 1.40 -9.41
N ILE A 557 14.85 0.81 -10.57
CA ILE A 557 14.67 -0.64 -10.72
C ILE A 557 15.96 -1.40 -10.38
N ASP A 558 17.13 -0.92 -10.79
CA ASP A 558 18.42 -1.59 -10.55
C ASP A 558 18.72 -1.67 -9.04
N LEU A 559 18.45 -0.59 -8.29
CA LEU A 559 18.61 -0.57 -6.83
C LEU A 559 17.62 -1.54 -6.15
N ILE A 560 16.37 -1.55 -6.59
CA ILE A 560 15.33 -2.44 -6.04
C ILE A 560 15.68 -3.90 -6.28
N GLU A 561 16.15 -4.26 -7.48
CA GLU A 561 16.60 -5.62 -7.79
C GLU A 561 17.83 -6.01 -6.96
N SER A 562 18.76 -5.08 -6.72
CA SER A 562 19.90 -5.32 -5.82
C SER A 562 19.45 -5.63 -4.40
N LEU A 563 18.52 -4.85 -3.84
CA LEU A 563 17.96 -5.06 -2.49
C LEU A 563 17.19 -6.38 -2.40
N GLU A 564 16.39 -6.70 -3.42
CA GLU A 564 15.66 -7.96 -3.49
C GLU A 564 16.62 -9.16 -3.49
N ASN A 565 17.71 -9.09 -4.25
CA ASN A 565 18.72 -10.14 -4.30
C ASN A 565 19.43 -10.33 -2.95
N GLN A 566 19.81 -9.23 -2.27
CA GLN A 566 20.44 -9.29 -0.95
C GLN A 566 19.50 -9.88 0.12
N LEU A 567 18.24 -9.46 0.13
CA LEU A 567 17.22 -10.03 1.04
C LEU A 567 16.96 -11.50 0.73
N THR A 568 16.97 -11.90 -0.53
CA THR A 568 16.81 -13.30 -0.95
C THR A 568 17.98 -14.16 -0.50
N GLU A 569 19.22 -13.67 -0.62
CA GLU A 569 20.42 -14.36 -0.14
C GLU A 569 20.40 -14.51 1.39
N SER A 570 20.08 -13.42 2.11
CA SER A 570 19.95 -13.43 3.57
C SER A 570 18.86 -14.41 4.04
N ASN A 571 17.69 -14.37 3.39
CA ASN A 571 16.60 -15.30 3.65
C ASN A 571 17.04 -16.76 3.44
N GLY A 572 17.80 -17.04 2.37
CA GLY A 572 18.31 -18.37 2.07
C GLY A 572 19.24 -18.90 3.16
N LYS A 573 20.20 -18.09 3.62
CA LYS A 573 21.13 -18.47 4.70
C LYS A 573 20.40 -18.69 6.03
N LEU A 574 19.47 -17.80 6.39
CA LEU A 574 18.68 -17.92 7.62
C LEU A 574 17.76 -19.14 7.57
N SER A 575 17.17 -19.41 6.40
CA SER A 575 16.34 -20.59 6.13
C SER A 575 17.12 -21.89 6.33
N GLU A 576 18.31 -21.99 5.76
CA GLU A 576 19.17 -23.18 5.90
C GLU A 576 19.57 -23.42 7.36
N ALA A 577 19.95 -22.36 8.08
CA ALA A 577 20.26 -22.44 9.51
C ALA A 577 19.03 -22.85 10.35
N CYS A 578 17.83 -22.35 10.01
CA CYS A 578 16.57 -22.73 10.66
C CYS A 578 16.25 -24.22 10.45
N VAL A 579 16.44 -24.75 9.23
CA VAL A 579 16.27 -26.18 8.96
C VAL A 579 17.24 -27.01 9.82
N GLN A 580 18.52 -26.63 9.88
CA GLN A 580 19.50 -27.33 10.72
C GLN A 580 19.14 -27.30 12.21
N PHE A 581 18.54 -26.21 12.68
CA PHE A 581 18.04 -26.10 14.05
C PHE A 581 16.81 -27.01 14.28
N LEU A 582 15.83 -26.99 13.39
CA LEU A 582 14.60 -27.79 13.50
C LEU A 582 14.85 -29.30 13.49
N LEU A 583 15.93 -29.75 12.85
CA LEU A 583 16.36 -31.16 12.82
C LEU A 583 16.87 -31.68 14.18
N GLN A 584 17.15 -30.81 15.15
CA GLN A 584 17.58 -31.21 16.49
C GLN A 584 16.39 -31.72 17.32
N GLU A 585 16.61 -32.76 18.15
CA GLU A 585 15.53 -33.43 18.90
C GLU A 585 14.76 -32.54 19.89
N ASN A 586 15.32 -31.39 20.30
CA ASN A 586 14.72 -30.47 21.28
C ASN A 586 14.34 -29.09 20.71
N SER A 587 14.34 -28.93 19.38
CA SER A 587 14.15 -27.63 18.72
C SER A 587 12.79 -26.98 19.01
N LEU A 588 11.74 -27.79 19.19
CA LEU A 588 10.37 -27.35 19.47
C LEU A 588 9.97 -27.47 20.94
N GLN A 589 10.89 -27.88 21.83
CA GLN A 589 10.64 -28.03 23.26
C GLN A 589 10.09 -26.74 23.93
N PRO A 590 10.49 -25.51 23.55
CA PRO A 590 9.92 -24.29 24.11
C PRO A 590 8.41 -24.17 23.90
N TYR A 591 7.93 -24.50 22.70
CA TYR A 591 6.50 -24.50 22.39
C TYR A 591 5.75 -25.59 23.15
N GLN A 592 6.37 -26.76 23.35
CA GLN A 592 5.74 -27.84 24.10
C GLN A 592 5.55 -27.45 25.57
N ARG A 593 6.57 -26.83 26.18
CA ARG A 593 6.46 -26.26 27.53
C ARG A 593 5.40 -25.17 27.62
N LYS A 594 5.30 -24.27 26.64
CA LYS A 594 4.23 -23.25 26.59
C LYS A 594 2.85 -23.90 26.61
N VAL A 595 2.60 -24.92 25.79
CA VAL A 595 1.28 -25.61 25.76
C VAL A 595 1.00 -26.34 27.08
N ASP A 596 2.01 -26.99 27.67
CA ASP A 596 1.88 -27.68 28.96
C ASP A 596 1.63 -26.71 30.13
N GLU A 597 2.28 -25.54 30.12
CA GLU A 597 2.04 -24.46 31.09
C GLU A 597 0.62 -23.92 30.98
N LEU A 598 0.12 -23.69 29.75
CA LEU A 598 -1.25 -23.26 29.50
C LEU A 598 -2.27 -24.33 29.91
N GLU A 599 -1.97 -25.62 29.75
CA GLU A 599 -2.81 -26.72 30.25
C GLU A 599 -2.85 -26.75 31.78
N GLY A 600 -1.70 -26.53 32.45
CA GLY A 600 -1.61 -26.50 33.91
C GLY A 600 -2.48 -25.41 34.54
N GLN A 601 -2.65 -24.27 33.86
CA GLN A 601 -3.48 -23.16 34.32
C GLN A 601 -4.99 -23.45 34.28
N LEU A 602 -5.44 -24.47 33.52
CA LEU A 602 -6.86 -24.80 33.39
C LEU A 602 -7.53 -25.14 34.73
N GLY A 603 -6.81 -25.81 35.63
CA GLY A 603 -7.34 -26.26 36.92
C GLY A 603 -7.57 -25.15 37.94
N ASP A 604 -6.95 -23.98 37.74
CA ASP A 604 -6.96 -22.86 38.67
C ASP A 604 -7.95 -21.75 38.26
N LEU A 605 -8.61 -21.88 37.09
CA LEU A 605 -9.56 -20.90 36.57
C LEU A 605 -10.81 -20.81 37.46
N GLN A 606 -11.08 -19.62 38.01
CA GLN A 606 -12.25 -19.36 38.85
C GLN A 606 -13.30 -18.49 38.17
N THR A 607 -12.91 -17.73 37.13
CA THR A 607 -13.82 -16.81 36.45
C THR A 607 -13.83 -16.94 34.92
N ALA A 608 -14.94 -16.55 34.29
CA ALA A 608 -15.05 -16.55 32.83
C ALA A 608 -14.11 -15.53 32.14
N ILE A 609 -13.65 -14.51 32.88
CA ILE A 609 -12.69 -13.50 32.38
C ILE A 609 -11.29 -14.11 32.27
N GLU A 610 -10.82 -14.78 33.33
CA GLU A 610 -9.53 -15.50 33.33
C GLU A 610 -9.49 -16.55 32.20
N ALA A 611 -10.61 -17.27 31.99
CA ALA A 611 -10.72 -18.24 30.89
C ALA A 611 -10.62 -17.58 29.50
N LYS A 612 -11.11 -16.33 29.36
CA LYS A 612 -11.03 -15.57 28.10
C LYS A 612 -9.63 -15.03 27.82
N GLU A 613 -8.92 -14.59 28.86
CA GLU A 613 -7.51 -14.18 28.75
C GLU A 613 -6.64 -15.38 28.33
N LEU A 614 -6.87 -16.54 28.95
CA LEU A 614 -6.16 -17.77 28.61
C LEU A 614 -6.46 -18.24 27.17
N ASP A 615 -7.70 -18.09 26.67
CA ASP A 615 -7.99 -18.40 25.25
C ASP A 615 -7.25 -17.45 24.30
N ALA A 616 -7.08 -16.17 24.66
CA ALA A 616 -6.30 -15.23 23.86
C ALA A 616 -4.81 -15.64 23.79
N GLU A 617 -4.23 -16.11 24.88
CA GLU A 617 -2.86 -16.65 24.89
C GLU A 617 -2.75 -17.94 24.06
N MET A 618 -3.70 -18.87 24.19
CA MET A 618 -3.75 -20.08 23.36
C MET A 618 -3.93 -19.77 21.87
N GLN A 619 -4.68 -18.71 21.51
CA GLN A 619 -4.78 -18.22 20.14
C GLN A 619 -3.45 -17.68 19.60
N ALA A 620 -2.69 -16.95 20.42
CA ALA A 620 -1.38 -16.44 20.03
C ALA A 620 -0.41 -17.59 19.72
N VAL A 621 -0.35 -18.62 20.60
CA VAL A 621 0.46 -19.82 20.35
C VAL A 621 0.00 -20.57 19.10
N GLY A 622 -1.31 -20.66 18.85
CA GLY A 622 -1.86 -21.24 17.62
C GLY A 622 -1.36 -20.53 16.35
N LYS A 623 -1.37 -19.20 16.34
CA LYS A 623 -0.85 -18.40 15.22
C LYS A 623 0.64 -18.58 15.01
N GLU A 624 1.42 -18.70 16.09
CA GLU A 624 2.86 -18.97 16.02
C GLU A 624 3.14 -20.34 15.38
N LEU A 625 2.39 -21.39 15.77
CA LEU A 625 2.52 -22.72 15.18
C LEU A 625 2.08 -22.77 13.71
N GLU A 626 1.02 -22.04 13.34
CA GLU A 626 0.55 -21.90 11.94
C GLU A 626 1.63 -21.23 11.07
N LEU A 627 2.22 -20.13 11.54
CA LEU A 627 3.33 -19.46 10.87
C LEU A 627 4.53 -20.40 10.69
N LEU A 628 4.80 -21.27 11.67
CA LEU A 628 5.87 -22.25 11.62
C LEU A 628 5.61 -23.33 10.56
N ILE A 629 4.37 -23.81 10.40
CA ILE A 629 3.98 -24.71 9.30
C ILE A 629 4.16 -24.03 7.94
N ASP A 630 3.71 -22.79 7.81
CA ASP A 630 3.83 -22.00 6.57
C ASP A 630 5.29 -21.73 6.19
N ILE A 631 6.16 -21.46 7.17
CA ILE A 631 7.58 -21.30 6.93
C ILE A 631 8.18 -22.64 6.50
N VAL A 632 7.96 -23.72 7.26
CA VAL A 632 8.55 -25.06 6.99
C VAL A 632 8.10 -25.63 5.64
N SER A 633 6.84 -25.46 5.26
CA SER A 633 6.32 -25.93 3.96
C SER A 633 6.95 -25.20 2.76
N ASN A 634 7.44 -23.97 2.96
CA ASN A 634 8.10 -23.15 1.95
C ASN A 634 9.65 -23.25 1.98
N LEU A 635 10.23 -23.92 2.98
CA LEU A 635 11.67 -24.17 3.05
C LEU A 635 12.08 -25.26 2.04
N LYS A 636 13.14 -24.99 1.28
CA LYS A 636 13.75 -26.00 0.40
C LYS A 636 14.58 -26.98 1.23
N ILE A 637 13.96 -28.07 1.65
CA ILE A 637 14.62 -29.18 2.34
C ILE A 637 14.93 -30.28 1.31
N GLU A 638 16.19 -30.68 1.19
CA GLU A 638 16.63 -31.67 0.17
C GLU A 638 16.05 -33.07 0.41
N ASP A 639 15.76 -33.41 1.67
CA ASP A 639 15.22 -34.70 2.09
C ASP A 639 13.75 -34.60 2.53
N ALA A 640 12.84 -35.13 1.71
CA ALA A 640 11.40 -35.14 1.97
C ALA A 640 11.01 -35.87 3.28
N THR A 641 11.85 -36.78 3.78
CA THR A 641 11.58 -37.47 5.05
C THR A 641 11.78 -36.54 6.24
N GLN A 642 12.73 -35.61 6.18
CA GLN A 642 12.97 -34.62 7.22
C GLN A 642 11.84 -33.59 7.29
N THR A 643 11.38 -33.11 6.13
CA THR A 643 10.20 -32.22 6.03
C THR A 643 8.98 -32.87 6.67
N THR A 644 8.75 -34.14 6.36
CA THR A 644 7.63 -34.92 6.90
C THR A 644 7.74 -35.07 8.43
N ARG A 645 8.95 -35.31 8.96
CA ARG A 645 9.21 -35.43 10.41
C ARG A 645 8.92 -34.12 11.15
N ILE A 646 9.37 -32.98 10.61
CA ILE A 646 9.14 -31.66 11.20
C ILE A 646 7.64 -31.31 11.19
N ILE A 647 6.96 -31.48 10.05
CA ILE A 647 5.52 -31.21 9.92
C ILE A 647 4.70 -32.10 10.88
N ASN A 648 5.06 -33.37 11.03
CA ASN A 648 4.38 -34.29 11.95
C ASN A 648 4.56 -33.89 13.42
N HIS A 649 5.75 -33.45 13.82
CA HIS A 649 5.98 -32.92 15.17
C HIS A 649 5.12 -31.68 15.43
N ILE A 650 5.11 -30.69 14.52
CA ILE A 650 4.29 -29.47 14.68
C ILE A 650 2.80 -29.81 14.72
N SER A 651 2.36 -30.71 13.83
CA SER A 651 0.97 -31.18 13.79
C SER A 651 0.54 -31.86 15.09
N GLY A 652 1.45 -32.57 15.76
CA GLY A 652 1.19 -33.17 17.07
C GLY A 652 0.99 -32.11 18.16
N MET A 653 1.80 -31.05 18.14
CA MET A 653 1.67 -29.94 19.09
C MET A 653 0.40 -29.12 18.87
N TYR A 654 0.01 -28.92 17.62
CA TYR A 654 -1.24 -28.27 17.27
C TYR A 654 -2.46 -29.09 17.72
N ALA A 655 -2.38 -30.42 17.61
CA ALA A 655 -3.42 -31.32 18.14
C ALA A 655 -3.51 -31.25 19.68
N HIS A 656 -2.38 -31.19 20.39
CA HIS A 656 -2.34 -30.98 21.84
C HIS A 656 -2.98 -29.64 22.23
N LEU A 657 -2.60 -28.54 21.56
CA LEU A 657 -3.22 -27.23 21.78
C LEU A 657 -4.73 -27.25 21.55
N ASN A 658 -5.22 -27.95 20.53
CA ASN A 658 -6.66 -28.09 20.28
C ASN A 658 -7.39 -28.84 21.40
N GLN A 659 -6.78 -29.88 21.97
CA GLN A 659 -7.33 -30.58 23.14
C GLN A 659 -7.43 -29.66 24.35
N VAL A 660 -6.37 -28.89 24.62
CA VAL A 660 -6.33 -27.93 25.73
C VAL A 660 -7.38 -26.82 25.54
N ARG A 661 -7.54 -26.29 24.31
CA ARG A 661 -8.58 -25.30 23.98
C ARG A 661 -10.00 -25.87 24.11
N ALA A 662 -10.23 -27.12 23.72
CA ALA A 662 -11.52 -27.78 23.92
C ALA A 662 -11.86 -27.91 25.41
N LYS A 663 -10.89 -28.29 26.25
CA LYS A 663 -11.04 -28.30 27.72
C LYS A 663 -11.34 -26.90 28.28
N LEU A 664 -10.58 -25.88 27.87
CA LEU A 664 -10.80 -24.49 28.27
C LEU A 664 -12.22 -24.01 27.95
N LYS A 665 -12.71 -24.31 26.74
CA LYS A 665 -14.06 -23.92 26.32
C LYS A 665 -15.16 -24.59 27.15
N ASN A 666 -14.96 -25.85 27.56
CA ASN A 666 -15.87 -26.55 28.47
C ASN A 666 -15.86 -25.91 29.86
N ILE A 667 -14.69 -25.59 30.41
CA ILE A 667 -14.54 -24.87 31.69
C ILE A 667 -15.18 -23.49 31.61
N GLN A 668 -14.91 -22.73 30.54
CA GLN A 668 -15.49 -21.41 30.31
C GLN A 668 -17.01 -21.45 30.29
N LYS A 669 -17.62 -22.43 29.62
CA LYS A 669 -19.09 -22.59 29.59
C LYS A 669 -19.65 -22.95 30.97
N SER A 670 -18.95 -23.80 31.73
CA SER A 670 -19.35 -24.15 33.10
C SER A 670 -19.27 -22.95 34.05
N LEU A 671 -18.19 -22.18 33.97
CA LEU A 671 -17.99 -20.95 34.73
C LEU A 671 -19.04 -19.90 34.34
N GLN A 672 -19.25 -19.67 33.04
CA GLN A 672 -20.28 -18.77 32.53
C GLN A 672 -21.68 -19.18 32.97
N SER A 673 -22.02 -20.47 32.98
CA SER A 673 -23.32 -20.93 33.46
C SER A 673 -23.50 -20.67 34.96
N THR A 674 -22.47 -20.91 35.76
CA THR A 674 -22.52 -20.75 37.21
C THR A 674 -22.55 -19.27 37.62
N GLU A 675 -21.73 -18.45 36.96
CA GLU A 675 -21.73 -16.99 37.10
C GLU A 675 -23.05 -16.38 36.60
N ALA A 676 -23.56 -16.84 35.45
CA ALA A 676 -24.83 -16.39 34.90
C ALA A 676 -26.01 -16.75 35.81
N GLU A 677 -26.02 -17.91 36.45
CA GLU A 677 -27.07 -18.30 37.39
C GLU A 677 -27.06 -17.41 38.66
N ALA A 678 -25.87 -17.13 39.20
CA ALA A 678 -25.71 -16.24 40.35
C ALA A 678 -26.07 -14.78 40.01
N GLU A 679 -25.63 -14.29 38.85
CA GLU A 679 -25.96 -12.96 38.34
C GLU A 679 -27.46 -12.84 38.03
N PHE A 680 -28.05 -13.84 37.38
CA PHE A 680 -29.48 -13.92 37.10
C PHE A 680 -30.31 -13.90 38.38
N ALA A 681 -29.94 -14.69 39.40
CA ALA A 681 -30.61 -14.68 40.69
C ALA A 681 -30.51 -13.32 41.41
N ALA A 682 -29.35 -12.66 41.35
CA ALA A 682 -29.17 -11.33 41.95
C ALA A 682 -29.99 -10.24 41.21
N GLN A 683 -29.98 -10.26 39.88
CA GLN A 683 -30.73 -9.33 39.04
C GLN A 683 -32.25 -9.54 39.15
N LEU A 684 -32.71 -10.80 39.19
CA LEU A 684 -34.12 -11.12 39.39
C LEU A 684 -34.62 -10.69 40.77
N ASN A 685 -33.78 -10.82 41.82
CA ASN A 685 -34.07 -10.29 43.16
C ASN A 685 -34.16 -8.75 43.18
N LEU A 686 -33.33 -8.06 42.39
CA LEU A 686 -33.41 -6.61 42.21
C LEU A 686 -34.72 -6.19 41.53
N VAL A 687 -35.16 -6.94 40.51
CA VAL A 687 -36.48 -6.75 39.88
C VAL A 687 -37.58 -6.96 40.90
N ASP A 688 -37.49 -7.98 41.75
CA ASP A 688 -38.46 -8.26 42.82
C ASP A 688 -38.58 -7.15 43.85
N GLN A 689 -37.44 -6.62 44.31
CA GLN A 689 -37.43 -5.45 45.20
C GLN A 689 -37.96 -4.19 44.49
N GLY A 690 -37.67 -4.05 43.19
CA GLY A 690 -38.17 -3.00 42.33
C GLY A 690 -39.69 -3.00 42.22
N ILE A 691 -40.32 -4.18 42.05
CA ILE A 691 -41.79 -4.32 41.99
C ILE A 691 -42.43 -3.74 43.25
N ILE A 692 -41.94 -4.12 44.43
CA ILE A 692 -42.53 -3.68 45.71
C ILE A 692 -42.33 -2.16 45.89
N ASN A 693 -41.11 -1.66 45.69
CA ASN A 693 -40.82 -0.24 45.85
C ASN A 693 -41.59 0.63 44.86
N TYR A 694 -41.66 0.22 43.58
CA TYR A 694 -42.37 0.98 42.56
C TYR A 694 -43.88 0.92 42.72
N LEU A 695 -44.45 -0.17 43.25
CA LEU A 695 -45.89 -0.23 43.58
C LEU A 695 -46.25 0.69 44.74
N ASP A 696 -45.40 0.79 45.76
CA ASP A 696 -45.61 1.69 46.91
C ASP A 696 -45.43 3.16 46.54
N LEU A 697 -44.59 3.46 45.55
CA LEU A 697 -44.35 4.81 45.03
C LEU A 697 -45.32 5.21 43.89
N ALA A 698 -46.14 4.29 43.39
CA ALA A 698 -47.07 4.55 42.30
C ALA A 698 -48.39 5.14 42.84
N ASP A 699 -48.45 6.47 42.88
CA ASP A 699 -49.60 7.27 43.32
C ASP A 699 -50.41 7.86 42.15
N THR A 700 -49.92 7.72 40.92
CA THR A 700 -50.64 8.09 39.68
C THR A 700 -50.69 6.95 38.64
N PRO A 701 -51.70 6.94 37.76
CA PRO A 701 -51.80 5.95 36.67
C PRO A 701 -50.60 5.94 35.72
N GLU A 702 -50.02 7.12 35.45
CA GLU A 702 -48.86 7.29 34.59
C GLU A 702 -47.58 6.77 35.26
N GLU A 703 -47.46 6.89 36.59
CA GLU A 703 -46.37 6.27 37.34
C GLU A 703 -46.48 4.74 37.34
N CYS A 704 -47.70 4.18 37.45
CA CYS A 704 -47.90 2.74 37.27
C CYS A 704 -47.40 2.26 35.89
N ASP A 705 -47.73 2.99 34.81
CA ASP A 705 -47.27 2.65 33.45
C ASP A 705 -45.77 2.86 33.28
N SER A 706 -45.21 3.96 33.79
CA SER A 706 -43.78 4.25 33.68
C SER A 706 -42.94 3.24 34.44
N TYR A 707 -43.34 2.86 35.66
CA TYR A 707 -42.62 1.85 36.44
C TYR A 707 -42.83 0.44 35.89
N LEU A 708 -44.02 0.11 35.39
CA LEU A 708 -44.26 -1.13 34.65
C LEU A 708 -43.34 -1.21 33.43
N SER A 709 -43.30 -0.18 32.57
CA SER A 709 -42.40 -0.16 31.42
C SER A 709 -40.93 -0.24 31.81
N LYS A 710 -40.50 0.41 32.90
CA LYS A 710 -39.12 0.28 33.39
C LYS A 710 -38.78 -1.16 33.82
N LEU A 711 -39.67 -1.83 34.54
CA LEU A 711 -39.47 -3.22 34.97
C LEU A 711 -39.53 -4.20 33.79
N ILE A 712 -40.39 -3.93 32.79
CA ILE A 712 -40.47 -4.73 31.57
C ILE A 712 -39.21 -4.57 30.71
N VAL A 713 -38.70 -3.35 30.54
CA VAL A 713 -37.42 -3.11 29.85
C VAL A 713 -36.27 -3.79 30.59
N GLN A 714 -36.23 -3.73 31.94
CA GLN A 714 -35.23 -4.47 32.71
C GLN A 714 -35.35 -5.99 32.51
N LEU A 715 -36.57 -6.55 32.43
CA LEU A 715 -36.78 -7.95 32.10
C LEU A 715 -36.39 -8.28 30.66
N GLU A 716 -36.64 -7.40 29.68
CA GLU A 716 -36.22 -7.57 28.28
C GLU A 716 -34.69 -7.49 28.12
N GLU A 717 -34.04 -6.59 28.86
CA GLU A 717 -32.57 -6.52 28.93
C GLU A 717 -32.00 -7.81 29.56
N LEU A 718 -32.65 -8.36 30.58
CA LEU A 718 -32.28 -9.66 31.16
C LEU A 718 -32.54 -10.82 30.19
N GLU A 719 -33.67 -10.85 29.49
CA GLU A 719 -33.94 -11.84 28.43
C GLU A 719 -32.87 -11.78 27.35
N GLY A 720 -32.55 -10.59 26.83
CA GLY A 720 -31.50 -10.39 25.82
C GLY A 720 -30.10 -10.78 26.32
N LYS A 721 -29.79 -10.51 27.59
CA LYS A 721 -28.50 -10.85 28.20
C LYS A 721 -28.34 -12.34 28.47
N PHE A 722 -29.43 -13.07 28.72
CA PHE A 722 -29.43 -14.49 29.08
C PHE A 722 -30.11 -15.39 28.03
N VAL A 723 -30.22 -14.94 26.77
CA VAL A 723 -30.86 -15.66 25.64
C VAL A 723 -30.37 -17.10 25.45
N GLU A 724 -29.13 -17.39 25.84
CA GLU A 724 -28.50 -18.70 25.66
C GLU A 724 -28.93 -19.76 26.70
N PHE A 725 -29.74 -19.39 27.70
CA PHE A 725 -30.19 -20.25 28.80
C PHE A 725 -31.71 -20.43 28.81
N ASP A 726 -32.20 -21.48 28.15
CA ASP A 726 -33.65 -21.76 28.00
C ASP A 726 -34.41 -21.83 29.35
N GLU A 727 -33.78 -22.31 30.41
CA GLU A 727 -34.37 -22.40 31.76
C GLU A 727 -34.68 -21.03 32.39
N PHE A 728 -33.94 -19.97 32.02
CA PHE A 728 -34.19 -18.61 32.53
C PHE A 728 -35.34 -17.93 31.78
N ILE A 729 -35.55 -18.28 30.51
CA ILE A 729 -36.62 -17.72 29.67
C ILE A 729 -37.99 -18.04 30.26
N GLU A 730 -38.20 -19.29 30.70
CA GLU A 730 -39.48 -19.70 31.28
C GLU A 730 -39.79 -18.95 32.60
N ARG A 731 -38.78 -18.76 33.46
CA ARG A 731 -38.90 -17.99 34.71
C ARG A 731 -39.13 -16.49 34.47
N LEU A 732 -38.48 -15.91 33.46
CA LEU A 732 -38.68 -14.51 33.06
C LEU A 732 -40.09 -14.29 32.50
N ALA A 733 -40.60 -15.24 31.71
CA ALA A 733 -41.96 -15.18 31.16
C ALA A 733 -43.03 -15.21 32.27
N GLU A 734 -42.91 -16.12 33.24
CA GLU A 734 -43.79 -16.16 34.42
C GLU A 734 -43.74 -14.83 35.20
N LYS A 735 -42.54 -14.26 35.37
CA LYS A 735 -42.36 -13.00 36.08
C LYS A 735 -42.98 -11.82 35.36
N ARG A 736 -42.81 -11.74 34.04
CA ARG A 736 -43.40 -10.70 33.18
C ARG A 736 -44.92 -10.66 33.35
N GLU A 737 -45.57 -11.82 33.33
CA GLU A 737 -47.02 -11.92 33.52
C GLU A 737 -47.45 -11.45 34.92
N ALA A 738 -46.70 -11.82 35.97
CA ALA A 738 -46.97 -11.40 37.33
C ALA A 738 -46.86 -9.87 37.53
N ILE A 739 -45.83 -9.22 36.95
CA ILE A 739 -45.66 -7.76 37.03
C ILE A 739 -46.81 -7.03 36.34
N PHE A 740 -47.16 -7.46 35.12
CA PHE A 740 -48.23 -6.83 34.34
C PHE A 740 -49.57 -6.83 35.08
N ASN A 741 -49.96 -7.98 35.62
CA ASN A 741 -51.22 -8.14 36.35
C ASN A 741 -51.28 -7.28 37.62
N THR A 742 -50.15 -7.10 38.31
CA THR A 742 -50.10 -6.36 39.58
C THR A 742 -50.20 -4.84 39.37
N PHE A 743 -49.50 -4.29 38.36
CA PHE A 743 -49.56 -2.85 38.04
C PHE A 743 -50.87 -2.43 37.38
N GLU A 744 -51.48 -3.26 36.53
CA GLU A 744 -52.81 -2.99 35.95
C GLU A 744 -53.91 -2.91 37.02
N GLY A 745 -53.80 -3.72 38.09
CA GLY A 745 -54.70 -3.67 39.24
C GLY A 745 -54.64 -2.34 40.00
N ARG A 746 -53.43 -1.82 40.27
CA ARG A 746 -53.21 -0.54 40.97
C ARG A 746 -53.62 0.67 40.13
N LYS A 747 -53.30 0.67 38.83
CA LYS A 747 -53.63 1.73 37.88
C LYS A 747 -55.14 1.99 37.78
N LYS A 748 -55.96 0.93 37.70
CA LYS A 748 -57.42 1.06 37.60
C LYS A 748 -58.04 1.78 38.81
N GLN A 749 -57.48 1.60 40.01
CA GLN A 749 -57.94 2.29 41.22
C GLN A 749 -57.62 3.80 41.21
N LEU A 750 -56.51 4.23 40.58
CA LEU A 750 -56.07 5.62 40.58
C LEU A 750 -56.74 6.48 39.48
N VAL A 751 -57.02 5.91 38.30
CA VAL A 751 -57.67 6.61 37.17
C VAL A 751 -59.07 7.12 37.51
N GLU A 752 -59.82 6.37 38.32
CA GLU A 752 -61.21 6.68 38.63
C GLU A 752 -61.35 7.91 39.54
N ALA A 753 -60.35 8.21 40.37
CA ALA A 753 -60.32 9.36 41.28
C ALA A 753 -59.90 10.68 40.58
N LEU A 754 -59.04 10.62 39.56
CA LEU A 754 -58.43 11.77 38.89
C LEU A 754 -59.40 12.50 37.93
N ASN A 755 -60.21 11.74 37.19
CA ASN A 755 -61.02 12.24 36.06
C ASN A 755 -62.12 13.27 36.44
N ASN A 756 -62.58 13.26 37.69
CA ASN A 756 -63.63 14.18 38.15
C ASN A 756 -63.12 15.61 38.47
N ARG A 757 -61.82 15.79 38.71
CA ARG A 757 -61.26 17.07 39.20
C ARG A 757 -60.80 18.00 38.07
N THR A 758 -60.35 17.46 36.96
CA THR A 758 -59.71 18.20 35.84
C THR A 758 -60.69 18.89 34.89
N SER A 759 -61.91 18.36 34.77
CA SER A 759 -62.95 18.91 33.86
C SER A 759 -63.55 20.27 34.29
N ALA A 760 -63.28 20.74 35.51
CA ALA A 760 -63.72 22.06 36.00
C ALA A 760 -62.76 23.20 35.64
N LEU A 761 -61.45 22.92 35.57
CA LEU A 761 -60.39 23.93 35.36
C LEU A 761 -60.24 24.37 33.89
N MET A 762 -60.46 23.47 32.91
CA MET A 762 -60.33 23.78 31.47
C MET A 762 -61.25 24.92 31.01
N ARG A 763 -62.50 24.94 31.48
CA ARG A 763 -63.49 25.96 31.09
C ARG A 763 -63.14 27.39 31.54
N ALA A 764 -62.16 27.56 32.43
CA ALA A 764 -61.70 28.88 32.88
C ALA A 764 -60.60 29.47 31.99
N GLY A 765 -59.68 28.65 31.46
CA GLY A 765 -58.53 29.12 30.68
C GLY A 765 -58.86 29.54 29.24
N GLU A 766 -59.87 28.94 28.61
CA GLU A 766 -60.27 29.30 27.23
C GLU A 766 -60.75 30.76 27.10
N ARG A 767 -61.35 31.34 28.14
CA ARG A 767 -61.83 32.74 28.13
C ARG A 767 -60.69 33.77 28.15
N LEU A 768 -59.52 33.42 28.68
CA LEU A 768 -58.38 34.34 28.82
C LEU A 768 -57.51 34.40 27.56
N LEU A 769 -57.37 33.29 26.83
CA LEU A 769 -56.56 33.18 25.61
C LEU A 769 -56.99 34.13 24.48
N ASN A 770 -58.31 34.31 24.29
CA ASN A 770 -58.84 35.22 23.26
C ASN A 770 -58.48 36.70 23.51
N GLY A 771 -58.23 37.10 24.76
CA GLY A 771 -57.78 38.46 25.09
C GLY A 771 -56.31 38.73 24.73
N ILE A 772 -55.47 37.70 24.72
CA ILE A 772 -54.02 37.79 24.49
C ILE A 772 -53.68 37.91 22.99
N GLN A 773 -54.43 37.20 22.14
CA GLN A 773 -54.22 37.18 20.69
C GLN A 773 -54.30 38.57 20.02
N ASN A 774 -55.31 39.36 20.37
CA ASN A 774 -55.54 40.68 19.78
C ASN A 774 -54.45 41.69 20.13
N ARG A 775 -53.66 41.43 21.18
CA ARG A 775 -52.62 42.35 21.67
C ARG A 775 -51.23 42.02 21.11
N ALA A 776 -50.97 40.78 20.72
CA ALA A 776 -49.67 40.32 20.21
C ALA A 776 -49.38 40.72 18.74
N GLN A 777 -50.41 40.95 17.91
CA GLN A 777 -50.26 41.28 16.49
C GLN A 777 -49.73 42.71 16.20
N GLY A 778 -49.61 43.56 17.21
CA GLY A 778 -49.19 44.96 17.05
C GLY A 778 -47.68 45.23 17.09
N PHE A 779 -46.85 44.19 17.31
CA PHE A 779 -45.40 44.34 17.60
C PHE A 779 -44.51 44.06 16.39
N LYS A 780 -43.41 44.81 16.26
CA LYS A 780 -42.55 44.80 15.05
C LYS A 780 -41.20 44.08 15.22
N GLU A 781 -40.79 43.81 16.44
CA GLU A 781 -39.50 43.18 16.77
C GLU A 781 -39.69 41.94 17.65
N ALA A 782 -38.80 40.96 17.51
CA ALA A 782 -38.84 39.73 18.32
C ALA A 782 -38.75 40.05 19.82
N ALA A 783 -38.03 41.11 20.18
CA ALA A 783 -37.84 41.52 21.57
C ALA A 783 -39.17 41.99 22.22
N ASP A 784 -39.99 42.76 21.52
CA ASP A 784 -41.26 43.30 22.05
C ASP A 784 -42.33 42.22 22.23
N ILE A 785 -42.39 41.27 21.28
CA ILE A 785 -43.27 40.09 21.38
C ILE A 785 -42.82 39.22 22.56
N ASN A 786 -41.51 39.02 22.72
CA ASN A 786 -40.99 38.26 23.84
C ASN A 786 -41.24 38.95 25.19
N ALA A 787 -41.17 40.28 25.27
CA ALA A 787 -41.44 41.03 26.50
C ALA A 787 -42.92 40.94 26.94
N PHE A 788 -43.87 41.06 26.01
CA PHE A 788 -45.30 40.94 26.30
C PHE A 788 -45.69 39.53 26.81
N PHE A 789 -45.17 38.47 26.17
CA PHE A 789 -45.38 37.09 26.63
C PHE A 789 -44.54 36.70 27.84
N ALA A 790 -43.60 37.53 28.29
CA ALA A 790 -42.75 37.26 29.45
C ALA A 790 -43.35 37.78 30.76
N GLY A 791 -44.23 38.80 30.76
CA GLY A 791 -44.66 39.42 32.03
C GLY A 791 -46.00 40.16 32.04
N ASP A 792 -46.91 39.92 31.09
CA ASP A 792 -48.27 40.46 31.16
C ASP A 792 -49.16 39.60 32.08
N LEU A 793 -49.92 40.25 32.97
CA LEU A 793 -50.75 39.61 34.00
C LEU A 793 -51.78 38.61 33.43
N LEU A 794 -52.21 38.77 32.17
CA LEU A 794 -53.14 37.83 31.52
C LEU A 794 -52.45 36.52 31.13
N ILE A 795 -51.16 36.56 30.77
CA ILE A 795 -50.35 35.39 30.41
C ILE A 795 -50.13 34.50 31.64
N ASP A 796 -49.81 35.12 32.78
CA ASP A 796 -49.51 34.39 34.01
C ASP A 796 -50.73 33.66 34.57
N LYS A 797 -51.93 34.27 34.48
CA LYS A 797 -53.17 33.56 34.87
C LYS A 797 -53.52 32.38 33.98
N VAL A 798 -53.18 32.42 32.69
CA VAL A 798 -53.35 31.26 31.80
C VAL A 798 -52.35 30.18 32.12
N ARG A 799 -51.09 30.55 32.41
CA ARG A 799 -50.06 29.61 32.87
C ARG A 799 -50.46 28.93 34.18
N ASP A 800 -51.01 29.65 35.15
CA ASP A 800 -51.47 29.04 36.41
C ASP A 800 -52.57 27.99 36.21
N ILE A 801 -53.53 28.23 35.30
CA ILE A 801 -54.58 27.25 35.00
C ILE A 801 -54.00 26.02 34.28
N VAL A 802 -53.03 26.22 33.39
CA VAL A 802 -52.27 25.14 32.74
C VAL A 802 -51.48 24.34 33.77
N THR A 803 -50.81 25.01 34.70
CA THR A 803 -50.05 24.39 35.77
C THR A 803 -50.97 23.55 36.65
N GLN A 804 -52.13 24.06 37.07
CA GLN A 804 -53.08 23.30 37.90
C GLN A 804 -53.72 22.11 37.15
N LEU A 805 -54.00 22.24 35.85
CA LEU A 805 -54.48 21.11 35.03
C LEU A 805 -53.38 20.08 34.78
N GLY A 806 -52.14 20.54 34.61
CA GLY A 806 -50.96 19.70 34.40
C GLY A 806 -50.54 18.95 35.67
N GLU A 807 -50.59 19.62 36.83
CA GLU A 807 -50.38 19.03 38.15
C GLU A 807 -51.40 17.93 38.48
N LEU A 808 -52.57 17.94 37.83
CA LEU A 808 -53.63 16.95 38.00
C LEU A 808 -53.69 15.91 36.86
N GLY A 809 -52.66 15.81 36.01
CA GLY A 809 -52.49 14.72 35.05
C GLY A 809 -53.37 14.76 33.79
N ASP A 810 -54.35 15.67 33.67
CA ASP A 810 -55.16 15.84 32.44
C ASP A 810 -54.47 16.78 31.46
N SER A 811 -53.32 16.31 31.00
CA SER A 811 -52.38 16.96 30.08
C SER A 811 -52.99 17.27 28.72
N ASN A 812 -54.03 16.55 28.31
CA ASN A 812 -54.77 16.90 27.10
C ASN A 812 -55.46 18.26 27.26
N LYS A 813 -56.12 18.51 28.40
CA LYS A 813 -56.80 19.79 28.68
C LYS A 813 -55.83 20.90 29.07
N ALA A 814 -54.79 20.59 29.86
CA ALA A 814 -53.70 21.51 30.18
C ALA A 814 -52.93 21.92 28.92
N GLY A 815 -52.58 20.91 28.13
CA GLY A 815 -51.86 21.01 26.87
C GLY A 815 -52.66 21.75 25.82
N ASP A 816 -53.97 21.57 25.69
CA ASP A 816 -54.77 22.32 24.71
C ASP A 816 -54.74 23.84 25.01
N ILE A 817 -54.82 24.24 26.29
CA ILE A 817 -54.72 25.65 26.69
C ILE A 817 -53.28 26.19 26.58
N GLN A 818 -52.28 25.42 26.99
CA GLN A 818 -50.86 25.79 26.89
C GLN A 818 -50.37 25.88 25.44
N THR A 819 -50.83 24.96 24.60
CA THR A 819 -50.50 24.89 23.17
C THR A 819 -51.13 26.05 22.44
N ARG A 820 -52.38 26.43 22.73
CA ARG A 820 -52.98 27.64 22.16
C ARG A 820 -52.25 28.92 22.57
N LEU A 821 -51.77 29.02 23.81
CA LEU A 821 -50.93 30.15 24.26
C LEU A 821 -49.57 30.19 23.53
N LYS A 822 -48.96 29.02 23.31
CA LYS A 822 -47.65 28.87 22.67
C LYS A 822 -47.71 29.09 21.17
N ILE A 823 -48.72 28.55 20.47
CA ILE A 823 -49.01 28.80 19.05
C ILE A 823 -49.19 30.29 18.82
N LEU A 824 -49.87 31.01 19.72
CA LEU A 824 -50.03 32.46 19.62
C LEU A 824 -48.71 33.25 19.68
N LYS A 825 -47.71 32.76 20.43
CA LYS A 825 -46.37 33.34 20.50
C LYS A 825 -45.51 32.92 19.29
N GLU A 826 -45.60 31.65 18.91
CA GLU A 826 -44.82 31.07 17.82
C GLU A 826 -45.29 31.54 16.46
N ASP A 827 -46.58 31.72 16.18
CA ASP A 827 -47.05 32.33 14.93
C ASP A 827 -46.58 33.78 14.80
N ALA A 828 -46.56 34.53 15.91
CA ALA A 828 -46.04 35.90 15.95
C ALA A 828 -44.51 35.97 15.70
N LEU A 829 -43.74 34.93 16.07
CA LEU A 829 -42.27 34.83 15.87
C LEU A 829 -41.87 34.08 14.58
N ARG A 830 -42.69 33.15 14.10
CA ARG A 830 -42.48 32.34 12.89
C ARG A 830 -42.72 33.16 11.63
N GLN A 831 -43.76 34.01 11.62
CA GLN A 831 -43.90 35.03 10.57
C GLN A 831 -42.69 35.98 10.49
N LEU A 832 -41.95 36.15 11.60
CA LEU A 832 -40.74 36.94 11.65
C LEU A 832 -39.48 36.13 11.22
N ARG A 833 -39.43 34.81 11.49
CA ARG A 833 -38.27 33.90 11.33
C ARG A 833 -38.24 33.10 10.02
N ASP A 834 -39.39 32.73 9.43
CA ASP A 834 -39.43 32.14 8.08
C ASP A 834 -38.80 33.08 7.03
N ARG A 835 -38.73 34.38 7.36
CA ARG A 835 -38.04 35.41 6.59
C ARG A 835 -36.49 35.37 6.71
N LYS A 836 -35.86 34.49 7.52
CA LYS A 836 -34.41 34.53 7.85
C LYS A 836 -33.55 33.24 7.63
N ASP A 837 -34.04 31.99 7.53
CA ASP A 837 -33.28 30.78 7.99
C ASP A 837 -33.07 29.55 7.01
N LEU A 838 -32.89 29.69 5.69
CA LEU A 838 -32.92 28.53 4.74
C LEU A 838 -31.67 27.60 4.58
N PHE A 839 -30.52 27.74 5.28
CA PHE A 839 -29.35 26.80 5.15
C PHE A 839 -28.40 26.75 6.39
N VAL A 840 -27.97 25.55 6.91
CA VAL A 840 -26.96 25.38 8.03
C VAL A 840 -26.27 23.96 8.13
N ASP A 841 -24.92 23.91 8.30
CA ASP A 841 -23.95 22.86 8.82
C ASP A 841 -23.59 21.52 8.10
N GLY A 842 -22.54 21.53 7.25
CA GLY A 842 -21.61 20.38 7.04
C GLY A 842 -22.03 19.21 6.11
N ALA A 843 -21.05 18.62 5.38
CA ALA A 843 -21.21 17.83 4.14
C ALA A 843 -21.93 16.47 4.20
N ALA A 844 -22.63 16.12 5.29
CA ALA A 844 -23.28 14.82 5.44
C ALA A 844 -24.79 14.87 5.75
N ILE A 845 -25.42 16.06 5.77
CA ILE A 845 -26.88 16.19 5.96
C ILE A 845 -27.43 17.31 5.06
N ILE A 846 -28.42 17.00 4.22
CA ILE A 846 -29.26 18.00 3.54
C ILE A 846 -30.52 18.21 4.38
N LYS A 847 -30.83 19.46 4.74
CA LYS A 847 -32.09 19.81 5.41
C LYS A 847 -33.10 20.37 4.41
N PHE A 848 -33.97 19.51 3.90
CA PHE A 848 -35.25 19.92 3.30
C PHE A 848 -36.34 19.75 4.36
N GLY A 849 -36.67 20.82 5.08
CA GLY A 849 -37.65 20.76 6.17
C GLY A 849 -37.14 20.04 7.42
N THR A 850 -37.85 19.02 7.91
CA THR A 850 -37.52 18.31 9.16
C THR A 850 -36.74 17.02 8.96
N HIS A 851 -36.63 16.52 7.73
CA HIS A 851 -35.96 15.25 7.48
C HIS A 851 -34.47 15.45 7.25
N ARG A 852 -33.69 14.67 8.01
CA ARG A 852 -32.26 14.54 7.85
C ARG A 852 -32.05 13.21 7.14
N PHE A 853 -31.49 13.25 5.94
CA PHE A 853 -31.24 12.04 5.16
C PHE A 853 -29.78 11.61 5.37
N SER A 854 -29.59 10.39 5.87
CA SER A 854 -28.31 9.68 5.96
C SER A 854 -28.12 8.75 4.76
N VAL A 855 -26.89 8.62 4.25
CA VAL A 855 -26.56 7.87 3.02
C VAL A 855 -25.83 6.56 3.38
N ASN A 856 -26.26 5.40 2.86
CA ASN A 856 -25.65 4.07 3.08
C ASN A 856 -24.55 3.76 2.05
N THR A 857 -23.47 3.09 2.46
CA THR A 857 -22.26 2.82 1.66
C THR A 857 -21.84 1.33 1.57
N GLN A 858 -22.67 0.37 1.98
CA GLN A 858 -22.35 -1.07 1.89
C GLN A 858 -22.57 -1.67 0.48
N PRO A 859 -21.76 -2.68 0.04
CA PRO A 859 -21.97 -3.42 -1.21
C PRO A 859 -23.13 -4.44 -1.12
N LEU A 860 -23.85 -4.64 -2.24
CA LEU A 860 -25.03 -5.53 -2.36
C LEU A 860 -24.64 -6.97 -2.75
N ASP A 861 -25.14 -7.98 -2.02
CA ASP A 861 -24.92 -9.43 -2.24
C ASP A 861 -26.15 -10.29 -1.89
N LEU A 862 -26.35 -11.46 -2.52
CA LEU A 862 -27.53 -12.33 -2.36
C LEU A 862 -27.24 -13.54 -1.47
N THR A 863 -28.03 -13.72 -0.41
CA THR A 863 -27.86 -14.79 0.59
C THR A 863 -29.19 -15.50 0.88
N VAL A 864 -29.14 -16.69 1.49
CA VAL A 864 -30.34 -17.36 2.04
C VAL A 864 -30.32 -17.20 3.56
N VAL A 865 -31.39 -16.64 4.12
CA VAL A 865 -31.53 -16.39 5.55
C VAL A 865 -32.86 -16.90 6.07
N ARG A 866 -32.84 -17.42 7.30
CA ARG A 866 -34.04 -17.85 8.00
C ARG A 866 -34.74 -16.65 8.63
N ARG A 867 -36.04 -16.50 8.39
CA ARG A 867 -36.88 -15.48 9.04
C ARG A 867 -38.10 -16.17 9.64
N GLY A 868 -38.04 -16.47 10.93
CA GLY A 868 -39.03 -17.31 11.60
C GLY A 868 -38.96 -18.77 11.10
N PRO A 869 -40.09 -19.39 10.70
CA PRO A 869 -40.09 -20.78 10.24
C PRO A 869 -39.72 -20.96 8.76
N GLU A 870 -39.49 -19.87 8.00
CA GLU A 870 -39.28 -19.88 6.54
C GLU A 870 -37.86 -19.43 6.15
N MET A 871 -37.36 -19.98 5.05
CA MET A 871 -36.12 -19.55 4.39
C MET A 871 -36.40 -18.52 3.30
N ASN A 872 -35.58 -17.48 3.23
CA ASN A 872 -35.75 -16.35 2.33
C ASN A 872 -34.43 -16.04 1.60
N TYR A 873 -34.50 -15.71 0.31
CA TYR A 873 -33.44 -14.96 -0.35
C TYR A 873 -33.38 -13.54 0.22
N HIS A 874 -32.19 -13.04 0.55
CA HIS A 874 -31.96 -11.70 1.09
C HIS A 874 -30.83 -10.99 0.35
N LEU A 875 -31.07 -9.74 -0.03
CA LEU A 875 -30.07 -8.87 -0.66
C LEU A 875 -29.49 -7.91 0.38
N THR A 876 -28.21 -8.05 0.70
CA THR A 876 -27.52 -7.28 1.74
C THR A 876 -27.54 -5.77 1.43
N GLY A 877 -27.64 -4.96 2.48
CA GLY A 877 -27.76 -3.50 2.36
C GLY A 877 -29.16 -3.00 1.95
N THR A 878 -30.13 -3.90 1.79
CA THR A 878 -31.53 -3.57 1.48
C THR A 878 -32.50 -4.34 2.39
N ASP A 879 -33.76 -3.91 2.43
CA ASP A 879 -34.84 -4.64 3.11
C ASP A 879 -35.49 -5.72 2.21
N PHE A 880 -34.80 -6.18 1.16
CA PHE A 880 -35.33 -7.17 0.24
C PHE A 880 -35.26 -8.58 0.83
N TYR A 881 -36.42 -9.24 0.88
CA TYR A 881 -36.57 -10.64 1.27
C TYR A 881 -37.55 -11.33 0.32
N GLN A 882 -37.23 -12.55 -0.11
CA GLN A 882 -38.13 -13.37 -0.92
C GLN A 882 -38.16 -14.81 -0.41
N THR A 883 -39.31 -15.26 0.08
CA THR A 883 -39.50 -16.65 0.56
C THR A 883 -39.19 -17.66 -0.54
N ILE A 884 -38.43 -18.70 -0.19
CA ILE A 884 -38.15 -19.83 -1.07
C ILE A 884 -39.38 -20.75 -1.09
N GLN A 885 -39.99 -20.93 -2.27
CA GLN A 885 -41.21 -21.74 -2.44
C GLN A 885 -40.97 -23.07 -3.18
N GLU A 886 -39.72 -23.41 -3.47
CA GLU A 886 -39.40 -24.59 -4.27
C GLU A 886 -39.74 -25.88 -3.51
N PRO A 887 -40.61 -26.77 -4.05
CA PRO A 887 -41.09 -27.94 -3.31
C PRO A 887 -40.00 -28.91 -2.87
N THR A 888 -38.93 -29.06 -3.67
CA THR A 888 -37.78 -29.92 -3.34
C THR A 888 -37.00 -29.38 -2.15
N PHE A 889 -36.73 -28.07 -2.11
CA PHE A 889 -36.07 -27.41 -0.97
C PHE A 889 -36.94 -27.40 0.29
N LEU A 890 -38.26 -27.26 0.14
CA LEU A 890 -39.18 -27.34 1.29
C LEU A 890 -39.25 -28.74 1.91
N ALA A 891 -38.93 -29.79 1.14
CA ALA A 891 -38.89 -31.16 1.64
C ALA A 891 -37.74 -31.38 2.64
N THR A 892 -36.65 -30.60 2.55
CA THR A 892 -35.45 -30.72 3.42
C THR A 892 -35.55 -29.91 4.71
N ARG A 893 -36.77 -29.52 5.11
CA ARG A 893 -37.00 -28.67 6.28
C ARG A 893 -36.45 -29.23 7.59
N SER A 894 -36.32 -30.56 7.70
CA SER A 894 -35.84 -31.21 8.93
C SER A 894 -34.35 -30.93 9.21
N VAL A 895 -33.58 -30.59 8.17
CA VAL A 895 -32.12 -30.38 8.22
C VAL A 895 -31.69 -28.91 8.09
N TRP A 896 -32.61 -27.96 7.99
CA TRP A 896 -32.29 -26.52 7.86
C TRP A 896 -31.48 -25.94 9.03
N ASP A 897 -31.56 -26.56 10.21
CA ASP A 897 -30.82 -26.16 11.41
C ASP A 897 -29.51 -26.95 11.57
N GLN A 898 -29.17 -27.80 10.60
CA GLN A 898 -27.96 -28.60 10.58
C GLN A 898 -26.84 -27.84 9.87
N LEU A 899 -25.65 -27.80 10.48
CA LEU A 899 -24.49 -27.10 9.93
C LEU A 899 -23.54 -28.01 9.15
N LEU A 900 -23.52 -29.30 9.48
CA LEU A 900 -22.58 -30.28 8.94
C LEU A 900 -23.31 -31.59 8.63
N PRO A 901 -22.90 -32.35 7.61
CA PRO A 901 -23.50 -33.65 7.30
C PRO A 901 -23.26 -34.71 8.40
N SER A 902 -22.24 -34.52 9.23
CA SER A 902 -21.76 -35.47 10.25
C SER A 902 -22.30 -35.22 11.67
N GLU A 903 -23.07 -34.15 11.88
CA GLU A 903 -23.54 -33.75 13.22
C GLU A 903 -24.97 -33.20 13.19
N ASN A 904 -25.79 -33.59 14.16
CA ASN A 904 -27.02 -32.88 14.52
C ASN A 904 -27.25 -32.99 16.04
N LYS A 905 -28.32 -32.40 16.59
CA LYS A 905 -28.58 -32.41 18.06
C LYS A 905 -28.52 -33.80 18.73
N GLN A 906 -28.70 -34.89 17.98
CA GLN A 906 -28.74 -36.27 18.49
C GLN A 906 -27.50 -37.11 18.11
N VAL A 907 -26.74 -36.69 17.11
CA VAL A 907 -25.60 -37.43 16.54
C VAL A 907 -24.36 -36.55 16.60
N TYR A 908 -23.39 -36.98 17.40
CA TYR A 908 -22.09 -36.33 17.48
C TYR A 908 -21.16 -36.79 16.35
N ARG A 909 -20.29 -35.91 15.84
CA ARG A 909 -19.30 -36.21 14.79
C ARG A 909 -18.48 -37.46 15.07
N ALA A 910 -17.99 -37.60 16.31
CA ALA A 910 -17.17 -38.76 16.67
C ALA A 910 -17.97 -40.08 16.65
N GLU A 911 -19.28 -40.04 16.95
CA GLU A 911 -20.16 -41.21 16.81
C GLU A 911 -20.29 -41.63 15.35
N PHE A 912 -20.55 -40.65 14.47
CA PHE A 912 -20.68 -40.91 13.03
C PHE A 912 -19.38 -41.45 12.44
N LEU A 913 -18.23 -40.86 12.79
CA LEU A 913 -16.90 -41.31 12.39
C LEU A 913 -16.62 -42.75 12.86
N ALA A 914 -16.86 -43.05 14.14
CA ALA A 914 -16.67 -44.38 14.69
C ALA A 914 -17.54 -45.43 13.99
N TYR A 915 -18.79 -45.08 13.68
CA TYR A 915 -19.73 -45.97 12.98
C TYR A 915 -19.36 -46.23 11.52
N GLN A 916 -18.95 -45.19 10.79
CA GLN A 916 -18.48 -45.35 9.42
C GLN A 916 -17.29 -46.32 9.36
N ILE A 917 -16.35 -46.18 10.30
CA ILE A 917 -15.19 -47.08 10.40
C ILE A 917 -15.63 -48.49 10.81
N PHE A 918 -16.47 -48.62 11.83
CA PHE A 918 -16.97 -49.91 12.32
C PHE A 918 -17.62 -50.76 11.21
N ASN A 919 -18.39 -50.13 10.32
CA ASN A 919 -19.03 -50.83 9.20
C ASN A 919 -18.08 -51.23 8.06
N GLN A 920 -16.92 -50.57 7.94
CA GLN A 920 -15.94 -50.82 6.88
C GLN A 920 -14.77 -51.70 7.34
N LEU A 921 -14.68 -51.98 8.65
CA LEU A 921 -13.56 -52.69 9.24
C LEU A 921 -13.67 -54.21 9.04
N GLU A 922 -12.77 -54.81 8.25
CA GLU A 922 -12.70 -56.27 8.10
C GLU A 922 -11.81 -56.94 9.16
N GLU A 923 -10.67 -56.31 9.51
CA GLU A 923 -9.73 -56.76 10.54
C GLU A 923 -9.31 -55.57 11.41
N ARG A 924 -9.07 -55.82 12.71
CA ARG A 924 -8.65 -54.78 13.64
C ARG A 924 -7.20 -54.35 13.35
N PRO A 925 -6.93 -53.09 12.99
CA PRO A 925 -5.58 -52.61 12.72
C PRO A 925 -4.72 -52.62 13.99
N GLU A 926 -3.40 -52.76 13.83
CA GLU A 926 -2.45 -52.76 14.95
C GLU A 926 -2.46 -51.42 15.71
N ASP A 927 -2.61 -50.29 15.01
CA ASP A 927 -2.78 -48.95 15.58
C ASP A 927 -4.11 -48.34 15.12
N LEU A 928 -5.14 -48.50 15.95
CA LEU A 928 -6.49 -48.01 15.68
C LEU A 928 -6.54 -46.47 15.66
N ALA A 929 -5.78 -45.80 16.52
CA ALA A 929 -5.76 -44.34 16.61
C ALA A 929 -5.12 -43.70 15.36
N ALA A 930 -4.07 -44.32 14.80
CA ALA A 930 -3.52 -43.91 13.52
C ALA A 930 -4.54 -44.08 12.38
N TYR A 931 -5.22 -45.23 12.32
CA TYR A 931 -6.21 -45.51 11.28
C TYR A 931 -7.39 -44.52 11.31
N VAL A 932 -7.95 -44.24 12.50
CA VAL A 932 -9.05 -43.27 12.66
C VAL A 932 -8.62 -41.87 12.21
N ARG A 933 -7.38 -41.45 12.54
CA ARG A 933 -6.82 -40.16 12.10
C ARG A 933 -6.72 -40.04 10.58
N GLU A 934 -6.20 -41.07 9.92
CA GLU A 934 -6.09 -41.09 8.46
C GLU A 934 -7.48 -41.07 7.81
N PHE A 935 -8.43 -41.82 8.36
CA PHE A 935 -9.80 -41.90 7.85
C PHE A 935 -10.57 -40.57 8.00
N ALA A 936 -10.36 -39.83 9.10
CA ALA A 936 -10.95 -38.51 9.31
C ALA A 936 -10.31 -37.45 8.39
N ALA A 937 -8.99 -37.54 8.15
CA ALA A 937 -8.25 -36.58 7.33
C ALA A 937 -8.71 -36.52 5.87
N THR A 938 -9.34 -37.58 5.33
CA THR A 938 -9.86 -37.60 3.95
C THR A 938 -11.26 -36.99 3.80
N ARG A 939 -11.90 -36.55 4.90
CA ARG A 939 -13.32 -36.11 4.96
C ARG A 939 -13.46 -34.70 5.53
N PHE A 940 -12.91 -33.72 4.83
CA PHE A 940 -12.83 -32.34 5.31
C PHE A 940 -14.22 -31.66 5.39
N ASP A 941 -15.14 -32.06 4.52
CA ASP A 941 -16.53 -31.62 4.45
C ASP A 941 -17.38 -32.07 5.65
N GLU A 942 -16.91 -33.08 6.39
CA GLU A 942 -17.55 -33.59 7.61
C GLU A 942 -17.05 -32.88 8.89
N GLY A 943 -16.14 -31.90 8.79
CA GLY A 943 -15.80 -30.98 9.89
C GLY A 943 -15.06 -31.59 11.10
N TYR A 944 -14.24 -32.62 10.90
CA TYR A 944 -13.45 -33.25 11.97
C TYR A 944 -12.23 -32.42 12.39
N MET A 945 -12.21 -31.99 13.64
CA MET A 945 -11.02 -31.45 14.31
C MET A 945 -10.08 -32.56 14.81
N LYS A 946 -8.82 -32.51 14.38
CA LYS A 946 -7.72 -33.40 14.78
C LYS A 946 -7.35 -33.20 16.26
N GLY A 947 -7.13 -34.31 16.97
CA GLY A 947 -6.91 -34.37 18.42
C GLY A 947 -8.20 -34.41 19.25
N VAL A 948 -9.37 -34.11 18.66
CA VAL A 948 -10.66 -34.08 19.37
C VAL A 948 -11.56 -35.20 18.85
N HIS A 949 -12.01 -35.11 17.61
CA HIS A 949 -13.02 -36.04 17.09
C HIS A 949 -12.44 -37.41 16.73
N ASP A 950 -11.20 -37.44 16.24
CA ASP A 950 -10.43 -38.65 15.99
C ASP A 950 -10.12 -39.41 17.30
N ALA A 951 -9.73 -38.70 18.35
CA ALA A 951 -9.49 -39.27 19.68
C ALA A 951 -10.79 -39.85 20.27
N ASP A 952 -11.88 -39.06 20.27
CA ASP A 952 -13.18 -39.48 20.76
C ASP A 952 -13.76 -40.67 19.96
N ALA A 953 -13.62 -40.63 18.63
CA ALA A 953 -14.06 -41.71 17.76
C ALA A 953 -13.25 -42.98 17.99
N THR A 954 -11.96 -42.87 18.32
CA THR A 954 -11.13 -44.02 18.69
C THR A 954 -11.66 -44.67 19.96
N LEU A 955 -11.95 -43.90 21.02
CA LEU A 955 -12.53 -44.43 22.26
C LEU A 955 -13.90 -45.11 22.03
N LEU A 956 -14.76 -44.47 21.23
CA LEU A 956 -16.07 -45.02 20.86
C LEU A 956 -15.92 -46.33 20.06
N LEU A 957 -15.02 -46.35 19.09
CA LEU A 957 -14.77 -47.51 18.23
C LEU A 957 -14.17 -48.68 19.02
N GLU A 958 -13.24 -48.43 19.94
CA GLU A 958 -12.68 -49.47 20.82
C GLU A 958 -13.77 -50.13 21.66
N ALA A 959 -14.63 -49.31 22.29
CA ALA A 959 -15.75 -49.80 23.08
C ALA A 959 -16.78 -50.55 22.21
N LEU A 960 -17.07 -50.08 21.00
CA LEU A 960 -17.97 -50.76 20.05
C LEU A 960 -17.43 -52.12 19.62
N LEU A 961 -16.14 -52.21 19.29
CA LEU A 961 -15.49 -53.47 18.92
C LEU A 961 -15.46 -54.45 20.11
N GLU A 962 -15.13 -53.95 21.31
CA GLU A 962 -15.11 -54.76 22.53
C GLU A 962 -16.52 -55.30 22.85
N LEU A 963 -17.56 -54.47 22.75
CA LEU A 963 -18.95 -54.93 22.88
C LEU A 963 -19.28 -55.96 21.81
N ALA A 964 -19.00 -55.69 20.53
CA ALA A 964 -19.31 -56.61 19.43
C ALA A 964 -18.67 -58.00 19.60
N ASP A 965 -17.44 -58.07 20.12
CA ASP A 965 -16.71 -59.32 20.37
C ASP A 965 -17.30 -60.15 21.53
N HIS A 966 -17.86 -59.49 22.56
CA HIS A 966 -18.26 -60.14 23.80
C HIS A 966 -19.78 -60.36 23.95
N ILE A 967 -20.60 -59.59 23.24
CA ILE A 967 -22.07 -59.68 23.33
C ILE A 967 -22.66 -60.82 22.48
N ASP A 968 -21.86 -61.44 21.60
CA ASP A 968 -22.27 -62.61 20.83
C ASP A 968 -23.57 -62.34 20.02
N LEU A 969 -24.53 -63.26 20.00
CA LEU A 969 -25.84 -63.05 19.37
C LEU A 969 -26.70 -61.98 20.07
N LEU A 970 -26.27 -61.40 21.19
CA LEU A 970 -26.93 -60.22 21.73
C LEU A 970 -26.72 -58.97 20.87
N ARG A 971 -25.87 -59.02 19.82
CA ARG A 971 -25.76 -57.94 18.81
C ARG A 971 -27.09 -57.62 18.09
N TYR A 972 -27.99 -58.60 18.00
CA TYR A 972 -29.35 -58.41 17.48
C TYR A 972 -30.24 -57.85 18.59
N ARG A 973 -31.20 -56.97 18.29
CA ARG A 973 -32.05 -56.33 19.31
C ARG A 973 -32.86 -57.35 20.11
N PRO A 974 -33.09 -57.15 21.43
CA PRO A 974 -33.88 -58.06 22.27
C PRO A 974 -35.25 -58.41 21.67
N ARG A 975 -35.88 -57.43 21.04
CA ARG A 975 -37.17 -57.59 20.35
C ARG A 975 -37.11 -58.53 19.16
N ALA A 976 -36.05 -58.45 18.34
CA ALA A 976 -35.84 -59.35 17.20
C ALA A 976 -35.60 -60.79 17.68
N ARG A 977 -34.82 -60.95 18.75
CA ARG A 977 -34.56 -62.26 19.38
C ARG A 977 -35.84 -62.88 19.94
N ALA A 978 -36.62 -62.11 20.69
CA ALA A 978 -37.92 -62.53 21.21
C ALA A 978 -38.90 -62.92 20.09
N CYS A 979 -38.98 -62.12 19.03
CA CYS A 979 -39.81 -62.39 17.85
C CYS A 979 -39.42 -63.72 17.18
N ALA A 980 -38.13 -63.91 16.88
CA ALA A 980 -37.62 -65.13 16.27
C ALA A 980 -37.91 -66.37 17.12
N TRP A 981 -37.70 -66.26 18.44
CA TRP A 981 -37.90 -67.35 19.37
C TRP A 981 -39.39 -67.72 19.53
N LEU A 982 -40.27 -66.72 19.65
CA LEU A 982 -41.72 -66.93 19.70
C LEU A 982 -42.22 -67.62 18.43
N PHE A 983 -41.80 -67.13 17.25
CA PHE A 983 -42.14 -67.73 15.96
C PHE A 983 -41.69 -69.20 15.91
N TRP A 984 -40.41 -69.46 16.21
CA TRP A 984 -39.83 -70.79 16.08
C TRP A 984 -40.46 -71.83 17.00
N GLU A 985 -40.82 -71.45 18.23
CA GLU A 985 -41.37 -72.41 19.20
C GLU A 985 -42.88 -72.64 19.08
N TYR A 986 -43.66 -71.61 18.74
CA TYR A 986 -45.12 -71.68 18.82
C TYR A 986 -45.86 -71.55 17.48
N PHE A 987 -45.22 -71.03 16.43
CA PHE A 987 -45.88 -70.73 15.16
C PHE A 987 -45.30 -71.46 13.94
N ALA A 988 -44.07 -71.97 14.02
CA ALA A 988 -43.47 -72.75 12.95
C ALA A 988 -44.12 -74.14 12.83
N GLU A 989 -44.57 -74.51 11.62
CA GLU A 989 -45.19 -75.83 11.37
C GLU A 989 -44.23 -76.98 11.69
N ALA A 990 -44.67 -77.99 12.44
CA ALA A 990 -43.80 -79.05 12.96
C ALA A 990 -42.99 -79.80 11.89
N LYS A 991 -43.56 -80.07 10.72
CA LYS A 991 -42.86 -80.76 9.62
C LYS A 991 -41.82 -79.87 8.94
N GLU A 992 -42.14 -78.59 8.74
CA GLU A 992 -41.22 -77.63 8.12
C GLU A 992 -40.10 -77.22 9.07
N LYS A 993 -40.43 -77.01 10.36
CA LYS A 993 -39.46 -76.75 11.43
C LYS A 993 -38.38 -77.82 11.46
N GLN A 994 -38.76 -79.11 11.42
CA GLN A 994 -37.80 -80.22 11.38
C GLN A 994 -36.92 -80.24 10.12
N LEU A 995 -37.43 -79.80 8.97
CA LEU A 995 -36.66 -79.72 7.73
C LEU A 995 -35.66 -78.56 7.81
N LEU A 996 -36.12 -77.37 8.19
CA LEU A 996 -35.30 -76.18 8.35
C LEU A 996 -34.20 -76.41 9.39
N GLU A 997 -34.52 -77.04 10.52
CA GLU A 997 -33.53 -77.35 11.55
C GLU A 997 -32.38 -78.24 11.02
N LYS A 998 -32.70 -79.24 10.18
CA LYS A 998 -31.67 -80.08 9.53
C LYS A 998 -30.85 -79.30 8.51
N GLN A 999 -31.50 -78.44 7.73
CA GLN A 999 -30.82 -77.60 6.74
C GLN A 999 -29.89 -76.59 7.40
N LEU A 1000 -30.35 -75.92 8.46
CA LEU A 1000 -29.56 -74.95 9.24
C LEU A 1000 -28.40 -75.64 9.96
N LYS A 1001 -28.61 -76.79 10.62
CA LYS A 1001 -27.49 -77.56 11.21
C LYS A 1001 -26.44 -77.95 10.17
N SER A 1002 -26.86 -78.32 8.96
CA SER A 1002 -25.95 -78.65 7.86
C SER A 1002 -25.21 -77.41 7.34
N ALA A 1003 -25.93 -76.28 7.20
CA ALA A 1003 -25.35 -74.99 6.83
C ALA A 1003 -24.32 -74.53 7.86
N GLY A 1004 -24.63 -74.61 9.16
CA GLY A 1004 -23.72 -74.29 10.25
C GLY A 1004 -22.43 -75.12 10.25
N ALA A 1005 -22.50 -76.41 9.89
CA ALA A 1005 -21.31 -77.25 9.74
C ALA A 1005 -20.39 -76.77 8.61
N ILE A 1006 -20.98 -76.29 7.49
CA ILE A 1006 -20.23 -75.77 6.34
C ILE A 1006 -19.71 -74.35 6.63
N LEU A 1007 -20.50 -73.50 7.26
CA LEU A 1007 -20.14 -72.13 7.64
C LEU A 1007 -19.00 -72.09 8.68
N LYS A 1008 -18.84 -73.14 9.50
CA LYS A 1008 -17.65 -73.29 10.36
C LYS A 1008 -16.35 -73.43 9.58
N VAL A 1009 -16.40 -73.96 8.36
CA VAL A 1009 -15.23 -74.15 7.49
C VAL A 1009 -15.10 -73.00 6.48
N PHE A 1010 -16.22 -72.52 5.95
CA PHE A 1010 -16.29 -71.47 4.94
C PHE A 1010 -17.23 -70.33 5.42
N PRO A 1011 -16.81 -69.51 6.39
CA PRO A 1011 -17.68 -68.52 7.03
C PRO A 1011 -18.16 -67.39 6.10
N LYS A 1012 -17.43 -67.12 5.00
CA LYS A 1012 -17.77 -66.08 4.02
C LYS A 1012 -18.63 -66.59 2.83
N THR A 1013 -19.16 -67.82 2.87
CA THR A 1013 -19.97 -68.35 1.75
C THR A 1013 -21.40 -67.80 1.76
N HIS A 1014 -21.92 -67.45 0.58
CA HIS A 1014 -23.28 -66.95 0.36
C HIS A 1014 -24.27 -68.03 -0.11
N GLU A 1015 -23.81 -69.28 -0.25
CA GLU A 1015 -24.63 -70.41 -0.75
C GLU A 1015 -25.86 -70.74 0.13
N PHE A 1016 -25.94 -70.19 1.34
CA PHE A 1016 -27.06 -70.39 2.28
C PHE A 1016 -27.96 -69.16 2.44
N ASP A 1017 -27.74 -68.09 1.68
CA ASP A 1017 -28.59 -66.89 1.77
C ASP A 1017 -30.07 -67.20 1.44
N TYR A 1018 -30.33 -68.19 0.59
CA TYR A 1018 -31.70 -68.66 0.32
C TYR A 1018 -32.43 -69.17 1.59
N LEU A 1019 -31.70 -69.72 2.59
CA LEU A 1019 -32.29 -70.12 3.87
C LEU A 1019 -32.66 -68.91 4.72
N ARG A 1020 -31.83 -67.85 4.69
CA ARG A 1020 -32.14 -66.58 5.36
C ARG A 1020 -33.35 -65.92 4.72
N ASP A 1021 -33.43 -65.90 3.39
CA ASP A 1021 -34.60 -65.40 2.66
C ASP A 1021 -35.87 -66.21 2.96
N GLN A 1022 -35.76 -67.53 3.05
CA GLN A 1022 -36.87 -68.40 3.40
C GLN A 1022 -37.35 -68.16 4.84
N LEU A 1023 -36.44 -67.99 5.80
CA LEU A 1023 -36.79 -67.61 7.18
C LEU A 1023 -37.43 -66.23 7.23
N ARG A 1024 -36.89 -65.27 6.48
CA ARG A 1024 -37.44 -63.90 6.38
C ARG A 1024 -38.86 -63.90 5.84
N GLN A 1025 -39.14 -64.60 4.75
CA GLN A 1025 -40.50 -64.70 4.20
C GLN A 1025 -41.50 -65.27 5.22
N LYS A 1026 -41.10 -66.31 5.94
CA LYS A 1026 -41.96 -66.94 6.97
C LYS A 1026 -42.18 -66.02 8.17
N LEU A 1027 -41.13 -65.34 8.64
CA LEU A 1027 -41.25 -64.34 9.71
C LEU A 1027 -42.11 -63.15 9.28
N THR A 1028 -41.98 -62.66 8.05
CA THR A 1028 -42.86 -61.62 7.51
C THR A 1028 -44.33 -62.05 7.55
N ALA A 1029 -44.64 -63.25 7.05
CA ALA A 1029 -46.01 -63.78 7.09
C ALA A 1029 -46.55 -63.91 8.53
N PHE A 1030 -45.73 -64.41 9.45
CA PHE A 1030 -46.07 -64.48 10.88
C PHE A 1030 -46.36 -63.10 11.48
N LEU A 1031 -45.57 -62.08 11.15
CA LEU A 1031 -45.75 -60.73 11.65
C LEU A 1031 -47.00 -60.05 11.08
N GLU A 1032 -47.29 -60.27 9.79
CA GLU A 1032 -48.51 -59.77 9.14
C GLU A 1032 -49.78 -60.42 9.73
N GLU A 1033 -49.74 -61.72 10.00
CA GLU A 1033 -50.86 -62.49 10.56
C GLU A 1033 -51.12 -62.15 12.03
N THR A 1034 -50.07 -62.16 12.86
CA THR A 1034 -50.22 -62.05 14.32
C THR A 1034 -50.21 -60.61 14.83
N ARG A 1035 -49.57 -59.69 14.10
CA ARG A 1035 -49.38 -58.27 14.48
C ARG A 1035 -48.78 -58.07 15.87
N LEU A 1036 -48.00 -59.03 16.36
CA LEU A 1036 -47.35 -58.96 17.68
C LEU A 1036 -46.11 -58.06 17.70
N PHE A 1037 -45.41 -58.00 16.57
CA PHE A 1037 -44.25 -57.13 16.33
C PHE A 1037 -44.40 -56.42 14.98
N GLU A 1038 -43.50 -55.48 14.72
CA GLU A 1038 -43.45 -54.70 13.48
C GLU A 1038 -42.81 -55.49 12.33
N VAL A 1039 -43.42 -55.43 11.14
CA VAL A 1039 -42.99 -56.21 9.96
C VAL A 1039 -41.50 -56.02 9.59
N PRO A 1040 -40.89 -54.81 9.67
CA PRO A 1040 -39.46 -54.63 9.38
C PRO A 1040 -38.53 -55.48 10.24
N LEU A 1041 -38.97 -55.89 11.44
CA LEU A 1041 -38.20 -56.73 12.35
C LEU A 1041 -37.93 -58.13 11.78
N ALA A 1042 -38.68 -58.58 10.77
CA ALA A 1042 -38.52 -59.88 10.13
C ALA A 1042 -37.09 -60.11 9.58
N VAL A 1043 -36.44 -59.05 9.08
CA VAL A 1043 -35.07 -59.15 8.53
C VAL A 1043 -34.08 -59.53 9.63
N GLU A 1044 -34.06 -58.73 10.69
CA GLU A 1044 -33.15 -58.92 11.82
C GLU A 1044 -33.48 -60.21 12.60
N ALA A 1045 -34.76 -60.53 12.77
CA ALA A 1045 -35.21 -61.76 13.42
C ALA A 1045 -34.83 -63.01 12.62
N ALA A 1046 -34.89 -62.96 11.28
CA ALA A 1046 -34.49 -64.08 10.42
C ALA A 1046 -32.98 -64.32 10.47
N ASP A 1047 -32.19 -63.25 10.44
CA ASP A 1047 -30.75 -63.31 10.55
C ASP A 1047 -30.30 -63.84 11.91
N TYR A 1048 -30.91 -63.36 12.99
CA TYR A 1048 -30.70 -63.91 14.32
C TYR A 1048 -31.06 -65.40 14.38
N LEU A 1049 -32.25 -65.78 13.90
CA LEU A 1049 -32.73 -67.16 13.95
C LEU A 1049 -31.82 -68.12 13.16
N PHE A 1050 -31.34 -67.68 11.99
CA PHE A 1050 -30.37 -68.41 11.19
C PHE A 1050 -29.07 -68.66 11.99
N GLN A 1051 -28.52 -67.63 12.63
CA GLN A 1051 -27.28 -67.74 13.40
C GLN A 1051 -27.45 -68.57 14.68
N GLU A 1052 -28.56 -68.41 15.39
CA GLU A 1052 -28.88 -69.15 16.62
C GLU A 1052 -28.95 -70.66 16.35
N LEU A 1053 -29.73 -71.06 15.33
CA LEU A 1053 -29.97 -72.47 15.00
C LEU A 1053 -28.78 -73.15 14.32
N ASN A 1054 -27.85 -72.38 13.72
CA ASN A 1054 -26.59 -72.90 13.21
C ASN A 1054 -25.62 -73.30 14.33
N ARG A 1055 -25.79 -72.75 15.55
CA ARG A 1055 -24.85 -72.90 16.66
C ARG A 1055 -25.33 -73.89 17.72
N SER A 1056 -26.60 -73.81 18.11
CA SER A 1056 -27.13 -74.41 19.35
C SER A 1056 -28.62 -74.74 19.21
N GLU A 1057 -29.11 -75.74 19.96
CA GLU A 1057 -30.56 -76.04 20.06
C GLU A 1057 -31.28 -75.17 21.10
N ALA A 1058 -30.54 -74.49 21.97
CA ALA A 1058 -31.09 -73.60 22.99
C ALA A 1058 -30.74 -72.15 22.67
N PHE A 1059 -31.75 -71.27 22.78
CA PHE A 1059 -31.67 -69.86 22.46
C PHE A 1059 -30.86 -69.09 23.50
N VAL A 1060 -29.99 -68.18 23.06
CA VAL A 1060 -29.31 -67.25 23.97
C VAL A 1060 -30.29 -66.27 24.60
N CYS A 1061 -29.93 -65.80 25.79
CA CYS A 1061 -30.70 -64.83 26.54
C CYS A 1061 -29.77 -63.77 27.15
N SER A 1062 -30.23 -62.52 27.17
CA SER A 1062 -29.52 -61.44 27.87
C SER A 1062 -29.57 -61.66 29.38
N ARG A 1063 -28.49 -61.29 30.09
CA ARG A 1063 -28.45 -61.33 31.55
C ARG A 1063 -29.59 -60.52 32.17
N ASP A 1064 -29.89 -59.35 31.63
CA ASP A 1064 -30.93 -58.46 32.17
C ASP A 1064 -32.32 -59.06 32.03
N ALA A 1065 -32.67 -59.65 30.88
CA ALA A 1065 -33.94 -60.35 30.70
C ALA A 1065 -34.06 -61.55 31.65
N PHE A 1066 -32.96 -62.30 31.85
CA PHE A 1066 -32.94 -63.46 32.74
C PHE A 1066 -33.13 -63.06 34.22
N LEU A 1067 -32.44 -62.01 34.68
CA LEU A 1067 -32.59 -61.48 36.04
C LEU A 1067 -34.01 -60.99 36.30
N HIS A 1068 -34.58 -60.20 35.38
CA HIS A 1068 -35.96 -59.73 35.51
C HIS A 1068 -36.99 -60.87 35.42
N TYR A 1069 -36.71 -61.95 34.68
CA TYR A 1069 -37.51 -63.17 34.71
C TYR A 1069 -37.49 -63.83 36.11
N GLU A 1070 -36.33 -63.98 36.74
CA GLU A 1070 -36.22 -64.55 38.09
C GLU A 1070 -36.90 -63.65 39.14
N ASP A 1071 -36.69 -62.34 39.05
CA ASP A 1071 -37.28 -61.34 39.95
C ASP A 1071 -38.79 -61.25 39.81
N PHE A 1072 -39.33 -61.33 38.58
CA PHE A 1072 -40.77 -61.39 38.34
C PHE A 1072 -41.39 -62.62 39.03
N LEU A 1073 -40.78 -63.80 38.89
CA LEU A 1073 -41.27 -65.02 39.54
C LEU A 1073 -41.15 -64.94 41.07
N ALA A 1074 -40.07 -64.34 41.58
CA ALA A 1074 -39.90 -64.10 43.01
C ALA A 1074 -40.97 -63.13 43.56
N LEU A 1075 -41.28 -62.07 42.83
CA LEU A 1075 -42.34 -61.11 43.17
C LEU A 1075 -43.72 -61.77 43.18
N MET A 1076 -44.04 -62.55 42.14
CA MET A 1076 -45.32 -63.27 42.06
C MET A 1076 -45.50 -64.29 43.20
N LYS A 1077 -44.40 -64.93 43.65
CA LYS A 1077 -44.42 -65.78 44.85
C LYS A 1077 -44.61 -64.97 46.13
N LYS A 1078 -43.91 -63.83 46.28
CA LYS A 1078 -44.02 -62.93 47.44
C LYS A 1078 -45.43 -62.35 47.60
N GLN A 1079 -46.07 -61.98 46.48
CA GLN A 1079 -47.43 -61.45 46.45
C GLN A 1079 -48.52 -62.53 46.47
N LYS A 1080 -48.16 -63.82 46.49
CA LYS A 1080 -49.07 -64.99 46.42
C LYS A 1080 -49.93 -65.03 45.15
N SER A 1081 -49.49 -64.38 44.08
CA SER A 1081 -50.21 -64.30 42.79
C SER A 1081 -49.71 -65.32 41.76
N ILE A 1082 -48.68 -66.12 42.07
CA ILE A 1082 -48.07 -67.06 41.11
C ILE A 1082 -49.09 -68.07 40.52
N GLN A 1083 -50.01 -68.59 41.35
CA GLN A 1083 -51.05 -69.53 40.88
C GLN A 1083 -52.05 -68.83 39.94
N ALA A 1084 -52.38 -67.56 40.21
CA ALA A 1084 -53.27 -66.79 39.34
C ALA A 1084 -52.61 -66.52 37.98
N PHE A 1085 -51.31 -66.19 37.99
CA PHE A 1085 -50.52 -66.02 36.77
C PHE A 1085 -50.43 -67.33 35.96
N GLU A 1086 -50.04 -68.45 36.58
CA GLU A 1086 -49.95 -69.76 35.92
C GLU A 1086 -51.29 -70.24 35.37
N GLN A 1087 -52.38 -70.09 36.13
CA GLN A 1087 -53.72 -70.45 35.68
C GLN A 1087 -54.18 -69.59 34.51
N SER A 1088 -53.94 -68.27 34.55
CA SER A 1088 -54.32 -67.36 33.47
C SER A 1088 -53.62 -67.67 32.14
N GLN A 1089 -52.40 -68.23 32.19
CA GLN A 1089 -51.71 -68.71 30.99
C GLN A 1089 -52.27 -70.05 30.50
N LYS A 1090 -52.60 -70.95 31.43
CA LYS A 1090 -53.13 -72.28 31.12
C LYS A 1090 -54.50 -72.21 30.45
N ASP A 1091 -55.34 -71.26 30.86
CA ASP A 1091 -56.65 -71.02 30.25
C ASP A 1091 -56.56 -70.61 28.77
N LEU A 1092 -55.40 -70.15 28.30
CA LEU A 1092 -55.12 -69.73 26.93
C LEU A 1092 -54.12 -70.65 26.20
N GLU A 1093 -53.91 -71.87 26.68
CA GLU A 1093 -52.89 -72.79 26.14
C GLU A 1093 -53.07 -73.08 24.64
N ASP A 1094 -54.31 -73.20 24.17
CA ASP A 1094 -54.67 -73.45 22.77
C ASP A 1094 -54.62 -72.18 21.87
N SER A 1095 -54.28 -71.02 22.43
CA SER A 1095 -54.32 -69.72 21.73
C SER A 1095 -53.03 -68.92 21.95
N PRO A 1096 -51.96 -69.20 21.17
CA PRO A 1096 -50.62 -68.67 21.42
C PRO A 1096 -50.51 -67.14 21.33
N VAL A 1097 -51.27 -66.49 20.42
CA VAL A 1097 -51.27 -65.02 20.29
C VAL A 1097 -51.86 -64.33 21.54
N PRO A 1098 -53.11 -64.62 21.97
CA PRO A 1098 -53.65 -64.09 23.22
C PRO A 1098 -52.80 -64.43 24.45
N ARG A 1099 -52.24 -65.65 24.51
CA ARG A 1099 -51.40 -66.10 25.63
C ARG A 1099 -50.12 -65.26 25.75
N PHE A 1100 -49.41 -65.03 24.66
CA PHE A 1100 -48.22 -64.18 24.66
C PHE A 1100 -48.56 -62.73 25.02
N GLN A 1101 -49.63 -62.16 24.46
CA GLN A 1101 -50.07 -60.80 24.80
C GLN A 1101 -50.43 -60.64 26.29
N LEU A 1102 -51.05 -61.65 26.90
CA LEU A 1102 -51.36 -61.64 28.32
C LEU A 1102 -50.08 -61.62 29.16
N ILE A 1103 -49.10 -62.48 28.84
CA ILE A 1103 -47.80 -62.49 29.54
C ILE A 1103 -47.08 -61.15 29.34
N ARG A 1104 -47.05 -60.62 28.12
CA ARG A 1104 -46.44 -59.32 27.81
C ARG A 1104 -47.07 -58.19 28.64
N LYS A 1105 -48.38 -58.21 28.89
CA LYS A 1105 -49.08 -57.28 29.78
C LYS A 1105 -48.70 -57.45 31.25
N TRP A 1106 -48.55 -58.68 31.73
CA TRP A 1106 -48.04 -58.95 33.08
C TRP A 1106 -46.63 -58.41 33.27
N VAL A 1107 -45.74 -58.63 32.30
CA VAL A 1107 -44.38 -58.08 32.32
C VAL A 1107 -44.42 -56.56 32.25
N HIS A 1108 -45.27 -55.97 31.41
CA HIS A 1108 -45.40 -54.52 31.32
C HIS A 1108 -45.74 -53.89 32.67
N ALA A 1109 -46.78 -54.40 33.34
CA ALA A 1109 -47.19 -53.90 34.65
C ALA A 1109 -46.11 -54.09 35.73
N TYR A 1110 -45.31 -55.16 35.63
CA TYR A 1110 -44.14 -55.37 36.48
C TYR A 1110 -43.06 -54.30 36.23
N LEU A 1111 -42.71 -54.03 34.99
CA LEU A 1111 -41.69 -53.03 34.64
C LEU A 1111 -42.15 -51.61 34.99
N GLU A 1112 -43.43 -51.27 34.78
CA GLU A 1112 -44.02 -50.00 35.25
C GLU A 1112 -43.87 -49.82 36.76
N SER A 1113 -43.98 -50.89 37.54
CA SER A 1113 -43.83 -50.84 39.00
C SER A 1113 -42.39 -50.60 39.47
N LEU A 1114 -41.39 -50.83 38.61
CA LEU A 1114 -39.98 -50.57 38.90
C LEU A 1114 -39.57 -49.12 38.60
N GLY A 1115 -40.29 -48.43 37.72
CA GLY A 1115 -40.05 -47.01 37.40
C GLY A 1115 -38.82 -46.71 36.53
N GLU A 1116 -38.12 -47.72 36.01
CA GLU A 1116 -36.91 -47.57 35.20
C GLU A 1116 -37.18 -47.79 33.70
N ALA A 1117 -37.02 -46.74 32.88
CA ALA A 1117 -37.30 -46.77 31.44
C ALA A 1117 -36.45 -47.79 30.65
N THR A 1118 -35.21 -48.05 31.06
CA THR A 1118 -34.27 -48.96 30.35
C THR A 1118 -34.67 -50.43 30.43
N THR A 1119 -35.51 -50.80 31.40
CA THR A 1119 -35.95 -52.19 31.58
C THR A 1119 -36.98 -52.64 30.53
N PHE A 1120 -37.65 -51.69 29.86
CA PHE A 1120 -38.64 -52.00 28.81
C PHE A 1120 -38.02 -52.56 27.53
N ALA A 1121 -36.73 -52.31 27.26
CA ALA A 1121 -36.05 -52.82 26.07
C ALA A 1121 -36.04 -54.37 25.99
N VAL A 1122 -36.04 -55.04 27.14
CA VAL A 1122 -36.03 -56.51 27.26
C VAL A 1122 -37.41 -57.12 27.56
N GLN A 1123 -38.48 -56.32 27.56
CA GLN A 1123 -39.85 -56.76 27.91
C GLN A 1123 -40.28 -58.01 27.13
N ASP A 1124 -40.07 -57.99 25.80
CA ASP A 1124 -40.52 -59.07 24.93
C ASP A 1124 -39.69 -60.35 25.14
N GLU A 1125 -38.40 -60.24 25.50
CA GLU A 1125 -37.59 -61.41 25.89
C GLU A 1125 -38.06 -62.03 27.20
N ILE A 1126 -38.35 -61.20 28.21
CA ILE A 1126 -38.90 -61.67 29.49
C ILE A 1126 -40.22 -62.41 29.25
N ALA A 1127 -41.08 -61.87 28.38
CA ALA A 1127 -42.36 -62.49 28.05
C ALA A 1127 -42.18 -63.87 27.39
N VAL A 1128 -41.21 -64.01 26.47
CA VAL A 1128 -40.88 -65.31 25.85
C VAL A 1128 -40.28 -66.28 26.87
N LEU A 1129 -39.40 -65.82 27.76
CA LEU A 1129 -38.85 -66.64 28.85
C LEU A 1129 -39.94 -67.18 29.78
N LEU A 1130 -40.89 -66.34 30.17
CA LEU A 1130 -42.04 -66.74 31.00
C LEU A 1130 -42.95 -67.73 30.27
N LEU A 1131 -43.16 -67.55 28.96
CA LEU A 1131 -43.99 -68.44 28.14
C LEU A 1131 -43.36 -69.85 28.00
N ARG A 1132 -42.03 -69.93 27.87
CA ARG A 1132 -41.29 -71.21 27.73
C ARG A 1132 -40.98 -71.89 29.07
N GLY A 1133 -40.81 -71.12 30.14
CA GLY A 1133 -40.36 -71.62 31.44
C GLY A 1133 -38.83 -71.47 31.68
N GLY A 1134 -38.21 -70.46 31.08
CA GLY A 1134 -36.79 -70.11 31.27
C GLY A 1134 -35.84 -70.74 30.25
N VAL A 1135 -34.53 -70.58 30.50
CA VAL A 1135 -33.42 -71.15 29.71
C VAL A 1135 -32.33 -71.75 30.60
N PRO A 1136 -31.50 -72.68 30.06
CA PRO A 1136 -30.30 -73.13 30.74
C PRO A 1136 -29.36 -71.95 31.06
N LYS A 1137 -28.76 -71.93 32.25
CA LYS A 1137 -27.87 -70.84 32.68
C LYS A 1137 -26.66 -70.64 31.76
N GLN A 1138 -26.23 -71.68 31.04
CA GLN A 1138 -25.13 -71.60 30.07
C GLN A 1138 -25.46 -70.76 28.83
N GLN A 1139 -26.75 -70.54 28.55
CA GLN A 1139 -27.22 -69.73 27.42
C GLN A 1139 -27.46 -68.26 27.80
N VAL A 1140 -27.22 -67.90 29.06
CA VAL A 1140 -27.29 -66.51 29.53
C VAL A 1140 -25.94 -65.84 29.30
N ILE A 1141 -25.88 -64.94 28.32
CA ILE A 1141 -24.67 -64.17 28.00
C ILE A 1141 -24.46 -63.13 29.12
N GLN A 1142 -23.29 -63.19 29.76
CA GLN A 1142 -22.99 -62.38 30.94
C GLN A 1142 -22.49 -60.97 30.59
N ALA A 1143 -22.06 -60.74 29.35
CA ALA A 1143 -21.64 -59.44 28.86
C ALA A 1143 -22.84 -58.48 28.77
N GLY A 1144 -22.64 -57.24 29.21
CA GLY A 1144 -23.62 -56.16 29.06
C GLY A 1144 -23.57 -55.58 27.65
N THR A 1145 -24.67 -54.96 27.21
CA THR A 1145 -24.78 -54.27 25.92
C THR A 1145 -24.59 -52.76 26.05
N THR A 1146 -24.22 -52.29 27.24
CA THR A 1146 -24.02 -50.86 27.56
C THR A 1146 -22.68 -50.64 28.26
N GLN A 1147 -22.05 -49.50 27.98
CA GLN A 1147 -20.78 -49.07 28.56
C GLN A 1147 -20.78 -47.55 28.76
N VAL A 1148 -20.19 -47.07 29.84
CA VAL A 1148 -19.97 -45.63 30.05
C VAL A 1148 -18.52 -45.31 29.72
N LEU A 1149 -18.32 -44.40 28.79
CA LEU A 1149 -17.02 -43.90 28.36
C LEU A 1149 -16.76 -42.56 29.06
N GLU A 1150 -15.53 -42.37 29.51
CA GLU A 1150 -15.07 -41.13 30.15
C GLU A 1150 -13.87 -40.57 29.37
N GLY A 1151 -13.66 -39.25 29.44
CA GLY A 1151 -12.50 -38.60 28.84
C GLY A 1151 -12.71 -38.13 27.40
N LEU A 1152 -13.95 -38.02 26.92
CA LEU A 1152 -14.23 -37.43 25.61
C LEU A 1152 -13.95 -35.92 25.61
N HIS A 1153 -13.33 -35.43 24.55
CA HIS A 1153 -12.90 -34.04 24.36
C HIS A 1153 -13.94 -33.16 23.65
N GLY A 1154 -14.84 -33.78 22.90
CA GLY A 1154 -15.88 -33.15 22.12
C GLY A 1154 -16.87 -32.29 22.89
N GLN A 1155 -17.55 -31.41 22.16
CA GLN A 1155 -18.68 -30.65 22.68
C GLN A 1155 -19.94 -31.04 21.91
N HIS A 1156 -20.87 -31.71 22.58
CA HIS A 1156 -22.14 -32.13 21.97
C HIS A 1156 -23.21 -32.41 23.04
N PRO A 1157 -24.52 -32.19 22.78
CA PRO A 1157 -25.59 -32.44 23.76
C PRO A 1157 -25.68 -33.89 24.29
N VAL A 1158 -25.13 -34.86 23.56
CA VAL A 1158 -25.07 -36.27 24.00
C VAL A 1158 -23.96 -36.56 25.01
N LEU A 1159 -23.03 -35.61 25.20
CA LEU A 1159 -21.93 -35.69 26.14
C LEU A 1159 -22.33 -34.94 27.43
N GLN A 1160 -22.20 -35.61 28.57
CA GLN A 1160 -22.42 -35.00 29.89
C GLN A 1160 -21.08 -35.00 30.63
N ASP A 1161 -20.48 -33.82 30.82
CA ASP A 1161 -19.19 -33.63 31.49
C ASP A 1161 -18.06 -34.55 30.93
N GLY A 1162 -17.99 -34.68 29.60
CA GLY A 1162 -17.01 -35.55 28.94
C GLY A 1162 -17.28 -37.06 29.10
N LYS A 1163 -18.47 -37.42 29.60
CA LYS A 1163 -18.96 -38.80 29.69
C LYS A 1163 -19.98 -39.09 28.61
N TYR A 1164 -19.93 -40.31 28.10
CA TYR A 1164 -20.85 -40.81 27.09
C TYR A 1164 -21.37 -42.19 27.47
N ARG A 1165 -22.70 -42.38 27.45
CA ARG A 1165 -23.32 -43.69 27.67
C ARG A 1165 -23.56 -44.37 26.34
N LEU A 1166 -22.70 -45.33 26.00
CA LEU A 1166 -22.84 -46.18 24.83
C LEU A 1166 -23.82 -47.31 25.12
N ASP A 1167 -24.91 -47.37 24.35
CA ASP A 1167 -25.79 -48.54 24.24
C ASP A 1167 -25.65 -49.08 22.83
N TYR A 1168 -25.20 -50.33 22.69
CA TYR A 1168 -24.84 -50.92 21.40
C TYR A 1168 -26.00 -50.87 20.39
N HIS A 1169 -27.22 -51.20 20.82
CA HIS A 1169 -28.38 -51.26 19.94
C HIS A 1169 -28.87 -49.85 19.59
N ALA A 1170 -28.99 -48.97 20.58
CA ALA A 1170 -29.44 -47.61 20.37
C ALA A 1170 -28.45 -46.83 19.48
N PHE A 1171 -27.14 -47.05 19.66
CA PHE A 1171 -26.09 -46.45 18.84
C PHE A 1171 -26.22 -46.85 17.37
N LEU A 1172 -26.29 -48.16 17.07
CA LEU A 1172 -26.41 -48.64 15.70
C LEU A 1172 -27.72 -48.19 15.06
N GLU A 1173 -28.85 -48.29 15.76
CA GLU A 1173 -30.15 -47.86 15.23
C GLU A 1173 -30.17 -46.37 14.91
N LYS A 1174 -29.64 -45.56 15.83
CA LYS A 1174 -29.51 -44.11 15.65
C LYS A 1174 -28.68 -43.77 14.41
N LEU A 1175 -27.53 -44.42 14.24
CA LEU A 1175 -26.62 -44.07 13.13
C LEU A 1175 -27.01 -44.71 11.80
N ILE A 1176 -27.66 -45.88 11.78
CA ILE A 1176 -28.28 -46.42 10.57
C ILE A 1176 -29.32 -45.43 10.05
N ARG A 1177 -30.19 -44.92 10.94
CA ARG A 1177 -31.21 -43.94 10.56
C ARG A 1177 -30.58 -42.63 10.08
N PHE A 1178 -29.62 -42.09 10.82
CA PHE A 1178 -28.92 -40.86 10.44
C PHE A 1178 -28.24 -40.99 9.06
N THR A 1179 -27.56 -42.11 8.81
CA THR A 1179 -26.84 -42.35 7.55
C THR A 1179 -27.78 -42.54 6.36
N ASN A 1180 -28.92 -43.22 6.55
CA ASN A 1180 -29.81 -43.58 5.44
C ASN A 1180 -30.92 -42.54 5.18
N GLU A 1181 -31.27 -41.72 6.18
CA GLU A 1181 -32.34 -40.71 6.07
C GLU A 1181 -31.75 -39.30 6.10
N THR A 1182 -31.07 -38.93 7.20
CA THR A 1182 -30.66 -37.53 7.46
C THR A 1182 -29.51 -37.06 6.57
N VAL A 1183 -28.49 -37.89 6.33
CA VAL A 1183 -27.34 -37.51 5.49
C VAL A 1183 -27.76 -37.25 4.03
N PRO A 1184 -28.55 -38.13 3.37
CA PRO A 1184 -29.08 -37.85 2.05
C PRO A 1184 -29.96 -36.58 2.01
N GLU A 1185 -30.81 -36.37 3.01
CA GLU A 1185 -31.67 -35.18 3.09
C GLU A 1185 -30.86 -33.88 3.22
N TYR A 1186 -29.74 -33.92 3.96
CA TYR A 1186 -28.78 -32.80 4.04
C TYR A 1186 -28.03 -32.56 2.75
N GLN A 1187 -27.71 -33.61 1.97
CA GLN A 1187 -27.07 -33.46 0.66
C GLN A 1187 -28.02 -32.91 -0.42
N GLU A 1188 -29.33 -33.14 -0.26
CA GLU A 1188 -30.37 -32.55 -1.13
C GLU A 1188 -30.67 -31.08 -0.78
N TYR A 1189 -30.43 -30.66 0.46
CA TYR A 1189 -30.53 -29.27 0.95
C TYR A 1189 -29.40 -28.41 0.38
#